data_AF-A0A8J2ZEP5-F1
#
_entry.id   AF-A0A8J2ZEP5-F1
#
_cell.length_a   1.000
_cell.length_b   1.000
_cell.length_c   1.000
_cell.angle_alpha   90.00
_cell.angle_beta   90.00
_cell.angle_gamma   90.00
#
_symmetry.space_group_name_H-M   'P 1'
#
loop_
_entity.id
_entity.type
_entity.pdbx_description
1 polymer ?
#
loop_
_entity_poly.entity_id
_entity_poly.type
_entity_poly.pdbx_seq_one_letter_code
_entity_poly.pdbx_strand_id
1 'polypeptide(L)'
;MSRAWPLIRAYGPTVFGLALLVGAIYVLQREFRGLSVAEVGEALRAIPASSLWIAAGWTVAAYMLLTIYDRLGSIYAGHPVGYARTSLASFCAYTLAHNLGFAAVSGAAVRYRFYAAWGLSPLQIAKVVAFTSLTFGLGGFALGGAVLLFEPEVVPFVGEGASLWVPRAFGLLLWAAVIAYITLARFVPHLHLFGHRIDLPGFRMALAQTALASTEVAVTAAILYSLLPPSEDLTFLIFLGVYVTALTAGLLAHVPGGIGVFDGTMLLGLQHHLTTAQLVGALLLFRLYYYVVPLFLAGALFAAFELSQRRAAMARITAAVGGGAPFEVPALASLVGLGGTVLLFIGALPPRGSAIEAWGGYGAALASHFAASVVGSLLLVMGYGLLRRLRLAWGAALALLLLGAVITGLRGDPWWVAGAFVFVAGLLATLRGAFYRDARLLAEPLNGEALFAIGAVAGCALVLALVAYGGAVAGESWWRVVLSPLAPDSLRFTVGLSAVLLLVALVRLLRPARFAPVPYDAEARRRLAALGALAPAEADGAVFGEQGRAGFAFLKRDGVWLGLGDPMGEERDRVSAVWRFRDICERAGVDPAFWRVGPDLLRVYGDIGLTAFPILTPESRGLRYLACRAERDLERLRALLPEEPVPAPRRARAAA
;
A
#
# COMPACT_ATOMS: atom_id res chain seq x y z
N MET A 1 -22.53 11.01 -10.63
CA MET A 1 -22.06 9.74 -10.00
C MET A 1 -21.37 8.77 -10.98
N SER A 2 -21.58 8.86 -12.30
CA SER A 2 -21.01 7.97 -13.32
C SER A 2 -19.49 8.08 -13.57
N ARG A 3 -18.86 9.23 -13.28
CA ARG A 3 -17.40 9.43 -13.44
C ARG A 3 -16.55 8.93 -12.26
N ALA A 4 -17.13 8.81 -11.07
CA ALA A 4 -16.40 8.39 -9.86
C ALA A 4 -16.23 6.88 -9.78
N TRP A 5 -17.17 6.11 -10.32
CA TRP A 5 -17.15 4.65 -10.28
C TRP A 5 -15.91 3.99 -10.93
N PRO A 6 -15.48 4.38 -12.14
CA PRO A 6 -14.24 3.86 -12.73
C PRO A 6 -12.98 4.30 -11.95
N LEU A 7 -12.97 5.50 -11.38
CA LEU A 7 -11.87 5.99 -10.51
C LEU A 7 -11.79 5.20 -9.19
N ILE A 8 -12.93 4.93 -8.55
CA ILE A 8 -13.00 4.11 -7.33
C ILE A 8 -12.62 2.66 -7.64
N ARG A 9 -12.96 2.13 -8.81
CA ARG A 9 -12.60 0.76 -9.19
C ARG A 9 -11.10 0.63 -9.53
N ALA A 10 -10.50 1.67 -10.11
CA ALA A 10 -9.07 1.69 -10.46
C ALA A 10 -8.17 1.99 -9.25
N TYR A 11 -8.54 2.98 -8.43
CA TYR A 11 -7.69 3.48 -7.34
C TYR A 11 -8.18 3.13 -5.93
N GLY A 12 -9.44 2.69 -5.78
CA GLY A 12 -10.05 2.37 -4.48
C GLY A 12 -9.26 1.36 -3.64
N PRO A 13 -8.74 0.25 -4.20
CA PRO A 13 -7.90 -0.68 -3.45
C PRO A 13 -6.62 -0.04 -2.91
N THR A 14 -5.99 0.85 -3.71
CA THR A 14 -4.76 1.56 -3.36
C THR A 14 -5.03 2.65 -2.32
N VAL A 15 -6.10 3.42 -2.48
CA VAL A 15 -6.56 4.43 -1.51
C VAL A 15 -6.94 3.78 -0.18
N PHE A 16 -7.59 2.62 -0.23
CA PHE A 16 -7.94 1.85 0.97
C PHE A 16 -6.71 1.28 1.68
N GLY A 17 -5.76 0.69 0.93
CA GLY A 17 -4.48 0.25 1.49
C GLY A 17 -3.67 1.40 2.11
N LEU A 18 -3.72 2.59 1.52
CA LEU A 18 -3.10 3.80 2.06
C LEU A 18 -3.82 4.28 3.32
N ALA A 19 -5.14 4.28 3.35
CA ALA A 19 -5.91 4.63 4.53
C ALA A 19 -5.61 3.67 5.70
N LEU A 20 -5.45 2.37 5.41
CA LEU A 20 -5.00 1.38 6.39
C LEU A 20 -3.57 1.65 6.87
N LEU A 21 -2.64 1.98 5.98
CA LEU A 21 -1.27 2.32 6.34
C LEU A 21 -1.20 3.59 7.21
N VAL A 22 -1.92 4.64 6.81
CA VAL A 22 -2.04 5.89 7.58
C VAL A 22 -2.68 5.62 8.93
N GLY A 23 -3.72 4.79 8.97
CA GLY A 23 -4.34 4.33 10.22
C GLY A 23 -3.36 3.58 11.11
N ALA A 24 -2.58 2.64 10.56
CA ALA A 24 -1.57 1.89 11.31
C ALA A 24 -0.46 2.81 11.86
N ILE A 25 0.00 3.78 11.06
CA ILE A 25 0.98 4.80 11.48
C ILE A 25 0.40 5.70 12.58
N TYR A 26 -0.87 6.10 12.46
CA TYR A 26 -1.55 6.90 13.47
C TYR A 26 -1.69 6.13 14.79
N VAL A 27 -2.08 4.85 14.74
CA VAL A 27 -2.17 4.00 15.94
C VAL A 27 -0.79 3.80 16.55
N LEU A 28 0.25 3.54 15.74
CA LEU A 28 1.63 3.51 16.21
C LEU A 28 2.03 4.81 16.91
N GLN A 29 1.77 5.96 16.29
CA GLN A 29 2.09 7.26 16.89
C GLN A 29 1.34 7.47 18.21
N ARG A 30 0.10 6.98 18.32
CA ARG A 30 -0.72 7.08 19.52
C ARG A 30 -0.25 6.14 20.64
N GLU A 31 0.05 4.89 20.34
CA GLU A 31 0.52 3.89 21.32
C GLU A 31 1.94 4.23 21.82
N PHE A 32 2.84 4.67 20.93
CA PHE A 32 4.21 5.02 21.30
C PHE A 32 4.35 6.38 21.99
N ARG A 33 3.33 7.26 21.94
CA ARG A 33 3.38 8.59 22.58
C ARG A 33 3.49 8.56 24.10
N GLY A 34 3.04 7.46 24.73
CA GLY A 34 3.11 7.27 26.18
C GLY A 34 4.15 6.24 26.64
N LEU A 35 4.91 5.64 25.70
CA LEU A 35 5.85 4.56 25.98
C LEU A 35 7.28 5.07 25.87
N SER A 36 8.00 5.20 26.99
CA SER A 36 9.45 5.39 26.90
C SER A 36 10.14 4.04 26.63
N VAL A 37 11.13 4.05 25.74
CA VAL A 37 11.95 2.85 25.46
C VAL A 37 12.67 2.36 26.72
N ALA A 38 12.96 3.28 27.66
CA ALA A 38 13.55 2.98 28.95
C ALA A 38 12.59 2.17 29.84
N GLU A 39 11.33 2.59 30.00
CA GLU A 39 10.32 1.89 30.81
C GLU A 39 10.01 0.50 30.25
N VAL A 40 9.94 0.34 28.92
CA VAL A 40 9.78 -0.99 28.30
C VAL A 40 11.00 -1.87 28.61
N GLY A 41 12.21 -1.32 28.51
CA GLY A 41 13.44 -2.02 28.82
C GLY A 41 13.57 -2.38 30.31
N GLU A 42 13.01 -1.59 31.21
CA GLU A 42 12.93 -1.88 32.64
C GLU A 42 11.88 -2.94 32.95
N ALA A 43 10.68 -2.85 32.37
CA ALA A 43 9.63 -3.85 32.52
C ALA A 43 10.06 -5.24 32.00
N LEU A 44 10.77 -5.28 30.86
CA LEU A 44 11.35 -6.52 30.33
C LEU A 44 12.41 -7.14 31.26
N ARG A 45 13.16 -6.32 31.99
CA ARG A 45 14.17 -6.79 32.96
C ARG A 45 13.56 -7.20 34.29
N ALA A 46 12.40 -6.64 34.64
CA ALA A 46 11.69 -6.94 35.87
C ALA A 46 10.93 -8.28 35.82
N ILE A 47 10.52 -8.74 34.64
CA ILE A 47 9.72 -9.98 34.47
C ILE A 47 10.63 -11.16 34.09
N PRO A 48 10.46 -12.35 34.72
CA PRO A 48 11.24 -13.53 34.38
C PRO A 48 11.15 -13.92 32.90
N ALA A 49 12.26 -14.34 32.31
CA ALA A 49 12.31 -14.72 30.88
C ALA A 49 11.35 -15.89 30.55
N SER A 50 11.10 -16.80 31.49
CA SER A 50 10.12 -17.89 31.33
C SER A 50 8.71 -17.35 31.10
N SER A 51 8.28 -16.35 31.87
CA SER A 51 6.98 -15.69 31.72
C SER A 51 6.85 -15.00 30.36
N LEU A 52 7.92 -14.35 29.88
CA LEU A 52 7.94 -13.72 28.55
C LEU A 52 7.75 -14.74 27.42
N TRP A 53 8.41 -15.90 27.50
CA TRP A 53 8.25 -16.97 26.50
C TRP A 53 6.87 -17.65 26.57
N ILE A 54 6.33 -17.83 27.78
CA ILE A 54 4.97 -18.36 27.97
C ILE A 54 3.94 -17.38 27.36
N ALA A 55 4.06 -16.08 27.64
CA ALA A 55 3.20 -15.05 27.06
C ALA A 55 3.30 -15.01 25.53
N ALA A 56 4.50 -15.18 24.97
CA ALA A 56 4.71 -15.32 23.53
C ALA A 56 3.98 -16.54 22.96
N GLY A 57 4.07 -17.69 23.63
CA GLY A 57 3.37 -18.91 23.26
C GLY A 57 1.86 -18.75 23.27
N TRP A 58 1.30 -18.14 24.32
CA TRP A 58 -0.12 -17.81 24.39
C TRP A 58 -0.56 -16.83 23.31
N THR A 59 0.29 -15.87 22.94
CA THR A 59 0.01 -14.92 21.85
C THR A 59 -0.11 -15.66 20.51
N VAL A 60 0.81 -16.57 20.22
CA VAL A 60 0.73 -17.41 19.00
C VAL A 60 -0.54 -18.26 19.02
N ALA A 61 -0.86 -18.88 20.16
CA ALA A 61 -2.07 -19.68 20.31
C ALA A 61 -3.34 -18.84 20.10
N ALA A 62 -3.43 -17.64 20.68
CA ALA A 62 -4.56 -16.73 20.51
C ALA A 62 -4.78 -16.39 19.03
N TYR A 63 -3.72 -15.99 18.32
CA TYR A 63 -3.82 -15.68 16.90
C TYR A 63 -4.13 -16.90 16.03
N MET A 64 -3.65 -18.09 16.39
CA MET A 64 -4.03 -19.34 15.71
C MET A 64 -5.53 -19.62 15.88
N LEU A 65 -6.09 -19.45 17.09
CA LEU A 65 -7.52 -19.62 17.32
C LEU A 65 -8.35 -18.63 16.49
N LEU A 66 -7.92 -17.37 16.40
CA LEU A 66 -8.57 -16.37 15.54
C LEU A 66 -8.63 -16.81 14.08
N THR A 67 -7.62 -17.49 13.53
CA THR A 67 -7.67 -18.00 12.15
C THR A 67 -8.80 -19.00 11.91
N ILE A 68 -9.23 -19.72 12.94
CA ILE A 68 -10.30 -20.71 12.84
C ILE A 68 -11.66 -20.02 12.67
N TYR A 69 -11.85 -18.81 13.24
CA TYR A 69 -13.09 -18.04 13.12
C TYR A 69 -13.43 -17.76 11.65
N ASP A 70 -12.45 -17.21 10.92
CA ASP A 70 -12.59 -16.89 9.50
C ASP A 70 -12.73 -18.15 8.64
N ARG A 71 -12.06 -19.25 9.02
CA ARG A 71 -12.22 -20.54 8.35
C ARG A 71 -13.66 -21.05 8.47
N LEU A 72 -14.22 -21.08 9.68
CA LEU A 72 -15.61 -21.47 9.91
C LEU A 72 -16.58 -20.49 9.24
N GLY A 73 -16.30 -19.19 9.29
CA GLY A 73 -17.08 -18.15 8.60
C GLY A 73 -17.12 -18.36 7.09
N SER A 74 -16.00 -18.71 6.46
CA SER A 74 -15.95 -18.99 5.01
C SER A 74 -16.74 -20.24 4.61
N ILE A 75 -16.74 -21.27 5.47
CA ILE A 75 -17.55 -22.48 5.29
C ILE A 75 -19.03 -22.13 5.41
N TYR A 76 -19.40 -21.35 6.42
CA TYR A 76 -20.76 -20.87 6.64
C TYR A 76 -21.26 -19.97 5.50
N ALA A 77 -20.37 -19.17 4.89
CA ALA A 77 -20.69 -18.37 3.70
C ALA A 77 -20.89 -19.21 2.42
N GLY A 78 -20.68 -20.53 2.47
CA GLY A 78 -20.84 -21.44 1.34
C GLY A 78 -19.70 -21.39 0.32
N HIS A 79 -18.56 -20.78 0.68
CA HIS A 79 -17.40 -20.68 -0.20
C HIS A 79 -16.11 -20.97 0.59
N PRO A 80 -15.79 -22.26 0.86
CA PRO A 80 -14.65 -22.63 1.69
C PRO A 80 -13.33 -22.20 1.03
N VAL A 81 -12.64 -21.27 1.67
CA VAL A 81 -11.32 -20.79 1.21
C VAL A 81 -10.23 -21.58 1.92
N GLY A 82 -9.16 -21.98 1.22
CA GLY A 82 -8.04 -22.75 1.79
C GLY A 82 -7.43 -22.12 3.05
N TYR A 83 -6.99 -22.96 4.00
CA TYR A 83 -6.62 -22.53 5.37
C TYR A 83 -5.55 -21.43 5.39
N ALA A 84 -4.52 -21.52 4.53
CA ALA A 84 -3.47 -20.50 4.43
C ALA A 84 -3.98 -19.12 4.00
N ARG A 85 -5.02 -19.07 3.17
CA ARG A 85 -5.64 -17.81 2.75
C ARG A 85 -6.55 -17.27 3.85
N THR A 86 -7.37 -18.12 4.46
CA THR A 86 -8.20 -17.69 5.59
C THR A 86 -7.37 -17.21 6.77
N SER A 87 -6.24 -17.87 7.08
CA SER A 87 -5.34 -17.45 8.16
C SER A 87 -4.71 -16.08 7.88
N LEU A 88 -4.23 -15.84 6.66
CA LEU A 88 -3.71 -14.53 6.25
C LEU A 88 -4.75 -13.42 6.39
N ALA A 89 -5.96 -13.64 5.86
CA ALA A 89 -7.03 -12.65 5.94
C ALA A 89 -7.44 -12.39 7.39
N SER A 90 -7.58 -13.46 8.18
CA SER A 90 -7.98 -13.38 9.59
C SER A 90 -6.95 -12.66 10.44
N PHE A 91 -5.68 -13.04 10.33
CA PHE A 91 -4.58 -12.42 11.06
C PHE A 91 -4.53 -10.92 10.77
N CYS A 92 -4.48 -10.52 9.49
CA CYS A 92 -4.48 -9.11 9.11
C CYS A 92 -5.74 -8.36 9.60
N ALA A 93 -6.92 -8.98 9.49
CA ALA A 93 -8.18 -8.34 9.88
C ALA A 93 -8.30 -8.14 11.39
N TYR A 94 -7.98 -9.15 12.21
CA TYR A 94 -8.06 -9.06 13.67
C TYR A 94 -7.01 -8.14 14.25
N THR A 95 -5.76 -8.23 13.79
CA THR A 95 -4.71 -7.34 14.25
C THR A 95 -5.07 -5.87 14.00
N LEU A 96 -5.61 -5.53 12.82
CA LEU A 96 -6.07 -4.17 12.54
C LEU A 96 -7.31 -3.81 13.37
N ALA A 97 -8.24 -4.74 13.56
CA ALA A 97 -9.46 -4.51 14.33
C ALA A 97 -9.19 -4.21 15.81
N HIS A 98 -8.24 -4.92 16.44
CA HIS A 98 -7.86 -4.70 17.83
C HIS A 98 -7.17 -3.35 18.07
N ASN A 99 -6.47 -2.82 17.05
CA ASN A 99 -5.69 -1.58 17.15
C ASN A 99 -6.49 -0.32 16.78
N LEU A 100 -7.31 -0.35 15.73
CA LEU A 100 -7.93 0.86 15.15
C LEU A 100 -9.24 1.30 15.81
N GLY A 101 -9.83 0.47 16.68
CA GLY A 101 -11.21 0.69 17.12
C GLY A 101 -12.23 0.42 16.01
N PHE A 102 -13.52 0.51 16.34
CA PHE A 102 -14.62 0.12 15.44
C PHE A 102 -14.34 -1.22 14.74
N ALA A 103 -13.99 -2.24 15.53
CA ALA A 103 -13.49 -3.55 15.07
C ALA A 103 -14.35 -4.19 13.97
N ALA A 104 -15.68 -3.97 14.02
CA ALA A 104 -16.62 -4.42 13.02
C ALA A 104 -16.40 -3.78 11.63
N VAL A 105 -15.94 -2.53 11.56
CA VAL A 105 -15.71 -1.79 10.30
C VAL A 105 -14.28 -2.02 9.79
N SER A 106 -13.27 -1.85 10.65
CA SER A 106 -11.86 -1.99 10.29
C SER A 106 -11.52 -3.42 9.87
N GLY A 107 -11.95 -4.42 10.63
CA GLY A 107 -11.78 -5.83 10.29
C GLY A 107 -12.58 -6.27 9.06
N ALA A 108 -13.80 -5.72 8.86
CA ALA A 108 -14.63 -6.06 7.70
C ALA A 108 -14.02 -5.57 6.39
N ALA A 109 -13.43 -4.38 6.38
CA ALA A 109 -12.86 -3.80 5.17
C ALA A 109 -11.60 -4.57 4.71
N VAL A 110 -10.77 -5.03 5.65
CA VAL A 110 -9.63 -5.92 5.37
C VAL A 110 -10.12 -7.26 4.81
N ARG A 111 -11.09 -7.89 5.47
CA ARG A 111 -11.73 -9.13 4.99
C ARG A 111 -12.30 -8.96 3.59
N TYR A 112 -12.98 -7.84 3.33
CA TYR A 112 -13.53 -7.53 2.01
C TYR A 112 -12.44 -7.52 0.95
N ARG A 113 -11.30 -6.86 1.20
CA ARG A 113 -10.19 -6.78 0.26
C ARG A 113 -9.62 -8.17 -0.10
N PHE A 114 -9.35 -9.01 0.91
CA PHE A 114 -8.80 -10.34 0.70
C PHE A 114 -9.81 -11.29 0.04
N TYR A 115 -11.02 -11.38 0.59
CA TYR A 115 -12.04 -12.31 0.12
C TYR A 115 -12.60 -11.93 -1.27
N ALA A 116 -12.76 -10.64 -1.57
CA ALA A 116 -13.14 -10.20 -2.93
C ALA A 116 -12.05 -10.54 -3.95
N ALA A 117 -10.77 -10.40 -3.57
CA ALA A 117 -9.65 -10.83 -4.40
C ALA A 117 -9.60 -12.35 -4.65
N TRP A 118 -10.23 -13.14 -3.79
CA TRP A 118 -10.35 -14.59 -3.92
C TRP A 118 -11.70 -15.05 -4.49
N GLY A 119 -12.51 -14.12 -4.99
CA GLY A 119 -13.74 -14.42 -5.72
C GLY A 119 -15.01 -14.49 -4.87
N LEU A 120 -14.97 -14.14 -3.58
CA LEU A 120 -16.18 -14.10 -2.76
C LEU A 120 -17.05 -12.91 -3.18
N SER A 121 -18.36 -13.13 -3.29
CA SER A 121 -19.33 -12.06 -3.49
C SER A 121 -19.45 -11.17 -2.23
N PRO A 122 -19.89 -9.90 -2.36
CA PRO A 122 -20.09 -9.01 -1.22
C PRO A 122 -21.00 -9.58 -0.14
N LEU A 123 -22.05 -10.32 -0.52
CA LEU A 123 -22.97 -10.98 0.41
C LEU A 123 -22.28 -12.11 1.20
N GLN A 124 -21.44 -12.92 0.54
CA GLN A 124 -20.66 -13.96 1.22
C GLN A 124 -19.66 -13.37 2.20
N ILE A 125 -18.99 -12.29 1.82
CA ILE A 125 -18.07 -11.56 2.71
C ILE A 125 -18.83 -11.02 3.93
N ALA A 126 -20.01 -10.43 3.71
CA ALA A 126 -20.86 -9.97 4.80
C ALA A 126 -21.28 -11.12 5.74
N LYS A 127 -21.58 -12.31 5.20
CA LYS A 127 -21.83 -13.53 6.01
C LYS A 127 -20.62 -13.91 6.86
N VAL A 128 -19.40 -13.88 6.29
CA VAL A 128 -18.16 -14.15 7.05
C VAL A 128 -18.01 -13.14 8.19
N VAL A 129 -18.11 -11.84 7.87
CA VAL A 129 -17.97 -10.76 8.86
C VAL A 129 -19.00 -10.90 9.98
N ALA A 130 -20.27 -11.07 9.63
CA ALA A 130 -21.35 -11.23 10.61
C ALA A 130 -21.14 -12.47 11.49
N PHE A 131 -20.73 -13.60 10.90
CA PHE A 131 -20.40 -14.81 11.64
C PHE A 131 -19.25 -14.57 12.64
N THR A 132 -18.16 -13.95 12.20
CA THR A 132 -17.00 -13.68 13.07
C THR A 132 -17.32 -12.70 14.20
N SER A 133 -18.12 -11.66 13.94
CA SER A 133 -18.57 -10.69 14.97
C SER A 133 -19.51 -11.34 15.98
N LEU A 134 -20.44 -12.17 15.51
CA LEU A 134 -21.33 -12.94 16.40
C LEU A 134 -20.54 -13.91 17.26
N THR A 135 -19.53 -14.58 16.70
CA THR A 135 -18.64 -15.50 17.42
C THR A 135 -18.01 -14.82 18.64
N PHE A 136 -17.43 -13.64 18.44
CA PHE A 136 -16.82 -12.87 19.52
C PHE A 136 -17.83 -12.48 20.60
N GLY A 137 -19.03 -12.05 20.20
CA GLY A 137 -20.13 -11.74 21.14
C GLY A 137 -20.57 -12.95 21.97
N LEU A 138 -20.67 -14.14 21.36
CA LEU A 138 -21.02 -15.39 22.05
C LEU A 138 -19.98 -15.77 23.11
N GLY A 139 -18.69 -15.60 22.82
CA GLY A 139 -17.63 -15.79 23.81
C GLY A 139 -17.75 -14.83 24.99
N GLY A 140 -18.04 -13.56 24.71
CA GLY A 140 -18.31 -12.54 25.72
C GLY A 140 -19.52 -12.89 26.60
N PHE A 141 -20.62 -13.38 26.03
CA PHE A 141 -21.80 -13.81 26.79
C PHE A 141 -21.53 -15.06 27.62
N ALA A 142 -20.83 -16.05 27.07
CA ALA A 142 -20.52 -17.28 27.80
C ALA A 142 -19.57 -17.04 28.98
N LEU A 143 -18.46 -16.33 28.75
CA LEU A 143 -17.48 -16.05 29.81
C LEU A 143 -17.99 -14.98 30.79
N GLY A 144 -18.54 -13.88 30.29
CA GLY A 144 -19.13 -12.84 31.15
C GLY A 144 -20.28 -13.39 31.99
N GLY A 145 -21.12 -14.23 31.39
CA GLY A 145 -22.18 -14.95 32.10
C GLY A 145 -21.63 -15.90 33.17
N ALA A 146 -20.57 -16.66 32.88
CA ALA A 146 -19.94 -17.55 33.86
C ALA A 146 -19.34 -16.75 35.04
N VAL A 147 -18.62 -15.66 34.76
CA VAL A 147 -18.01 -14.80 35.78
C VAL A 147 -19.09 -14.23 36.70
N LEU A 148 -20.18 -13.71 36.15
CA LEU A 148 -21.29 -13.15 36.94
C LEU A 148 -22.05 -14.20 37.77
N LEU A 149 -22.00 -15.47 37.38
CA LEU A 149 -22.62 -16.57 38.13
C LEU A 149 -21.75 -17.06 39.28
N PHE A 150 -20.47 -17.31 38.99
CA PHE A 150 -19.54 -17.97 39.92
C PHE A 150 -18.79 -16.97 40.80
N GLU A 151 -18.36 -15.84 40.25
CA GLU A 151 -17.50 -14.85 40.90
C GLU A 151 -18.04 -13.41 40.71
N PRO A 152 -19.30 -13.11 41.12
CA PRO A 152 -19.92 -11.81 40.89
C PRO A 152 -19.22 -10.64 41.60
N GLU A 153 -18.45 -10.93 42.65
CA GLU A 153 -17.73 -9.95 43.48
C GLU A 153 -16.51 -9.36 42.75
N VAL A 154 -16.04 -10.02 41.69
CA VAL A 154 -14.88 -9.60 40.89
C VAL A 154 -15.19 -8.40 39.99
N VAL A 155 -16.48 -8.05 39.83
CA VAL A 155 -16.89 -6.90 39.01
C VAL A 155 -16.72 -5.60 39.84
N PRO A 156 -15.76 -4.71 39.50
CA PRO A 156 -15.39 -3.57 40.34
C PRO A 156 -16.49 -2.51 40.53
N PHE A 157 -17.59 -2.60 39.78
CA PHE A 157 -18.74 -1.69 39.85
C PHE A 157 -19.85 -2.19 40.78
N VAL A 158 -19.77 -3.45 41.24
CA VAL A 158 -20.68 -4.04 42.21
C VAL A 158 -20.12 -3.73 43.59
N GLY A 159 -20.54 -2.61 44.18
CA GLY A 159 -20.00 -2.13 45.46
C GLY A 159 -20.11 -3.14 46.60
N GLU A 160 -19.23 -3.03 47.59
CA GLU A 160 -19.26 -3.83 48.82
C GLU A 160 -20.64 -3.70 49.49
N GLY A 161 -21.42 -4.79 49.50
CA GLY A 161 -22.79 -4.83 50.03
C GLY A 161 -23.93 -4.77 48.99
N ALA A 162 -23.61 -4.67 47.70
CA ALA A 162 -24.61 -4.78 46.64
C ALA A 162 -25.18 -6.22 46.56
N SER A 163 -26.46 -6.31 46.24
CA SER A 163 -27.15 -7.60 46.23
C SER A 163 -26.67 -8.50 45.09
N LEU A 164 -26.04 -9.63 45.43
CA LEU A 164 -25.45 -10.58 44.49
C LEU A 164 -26.46 -11.25 43.54
N TRP A 165 -27.77 -11.09 43.76
CA TRP A 165 -28.78 -11.65 42.87
C TRP A 165 -28.83 -10.93 41.51
N VAL A 166 -28.55 -9.61 41.45
CA VAL A 166 -28.62 -8.86 40.19
C VAL A 166 -27.54 -9.30 39.19
N PRO A 167 -26.24 -9.37 39.58
CA PRO A 167 -25.21 -9.91 38.70
C PRO A 167 -25.51 -11.35 38.26
N ARG A 168 -25.93 -12.21 39.18
CA ARG A 168 -26.26 -13.62 38.89
C ARG A 168 -27.44 -13.76 37.94
N ALA A 169 -28.51 -12.97 38.12
CA ALA A 169 -29.66 -12.96 37.23
C ALA A 169 -29.27 -12.50 35.82
N PHE A 170 -28.40 -11.49 35.72
CA PHE A 170 -27.87 -11.05 34.43
C PHE A 170 -26.97 -12.12 33.80
N GLY A 171 -26.14 -12.82 34.60
CA GLY A 171 -25.35 -13.96 34.14
C GLY A 171 -26.20 -15.12 33.61
N LEU A 172 -27.32 -15.44 34.28
CA LEU A 172 -28.31 -16.41 33.79
C LEU A 172 -28.93 -15.97 32.46
N LEU A 173 -29.24 -14.68 32.29
CA LEU A 173 -29.79 -14.13 31.05
C LEU A 173 -28.81 -14.28 29.88
N LEU A 174 -27.52 -14.00 30.10
CA LEU A 174 -26.47 -14.17 29.09
C LEU A 174 -26.33 -15.64 28.66
N TRP A 175 -26.33 -16.57 29.62
CA TRP A 175 -26.32 -18.01 29.33
C TRP A 175 -27.59 -18.48 28.64
N ALA A 176 -28.76 -17.95 29.02
CA ALA A 176 -30.01 -18.25 28.34
C ALA A 176 -29.96 -17.82 26.86
N ALA A 177 -29.34 -16.68 26.55
CA ALA A 177 -29.15 -16.25 25.16
C ALA A 177 -28.21 -17.19 24.37
N VAL A 178 -27.10 -17.65 24.98
CA VAL A 178 -26.17 -18.61 24.36
C VAL A 178 -26.87 -19.96 24.11
N ILE A 179 -27.60 -20.48 25.10
CA ILE A 179 -28.35 -21.74 24.98
C ILE A 179 -29.47 -21.62 23.95
N ALA A 180 -30.21 -20.50 23.94
CA ALA A 180 -31.24 -20.22 22.94
C ALA A 180 -30.64 -20.20 21.53
N TYR A 181 -29.48 -19.57 21.34
CA TYR A 181 -28.79 -19.56 20.05
C TYR A 181 -28.40 -20.98 19.58
N ILE A 182 -27.76 -21.77 20.45
CA ILE A 182 -27.33 -23.13 20.12
C ILE A 182 -28.53 -24.06 19.85
N THR A 183 -29.61 -23.94 20.63
CA THR A 183 -30.82 -24.74 20.44
C THR A 183 -31.56 -24.32 19.17
N LEU A 184 -31.68 -23.02 18.89
CA LEU A 184 -32.31 -22.52 17.67
C LEU A 184 -31.56 -22.98 16.42
N ALA A 185 -30.22 -23.02 16.46
CA ALA A 185 -29.36 -23.58 15.42
C ALA A 185 -29.61 -25.08 15.12
N ARG A 186 -30.30 -25.81 16.01
CA ARG A 186 -30.72 -27.20 15.79
C ARG A 186 -32.06 -27.32 15.06
N PHE A 187 -33.00 -26.43 15.39
CA PHE A 187 -34.41 -26.57 15.00
C PHE A 187 -34.84 -25.63 13.88
N VAL A 188 -34.15 -24.50 13.69
CA VAL A 188 -34.53 -23.46 12.72
C VAL A 188 -33.38 -23.20 11.74
N PRO A 189 -33.42 -23.80 10.54
CA PRO A 189 -32.36 -23.62 9.55
C PRO A 189 -32.38 -22.23 8.89
N HIS A 190 -33.54 -21.57 8.84
CA HIS A 190 -33.71 -20.25 8.21
C HIS A 190 -34.55 -19.34 9.11
N LEU A 191 -34.03 -18.16 9.44
CA LEU A 191 -34.77 -17.08 10.09
C LEU A 191 -35.06 -15.98 9.08
N HIS A 192 -36.29 -15.48 9.08
CA HIS A 192 -36.65 -14.26 8.36
C HIS A 192 -36.51 -13.08 9.33
N LEU A 193 -35.47 -12.26 9.17
CA LEU A 193 -35.22 -11.07 9.98
C LEU A 193 -35.10 -9.86 9.06
N PHE A 194 -35.83 -8.77 9.36
CA PHE A 194 -35.82 -7.53 8.56
C PHE A 194 -36.06 -7.74 7.05
N GLY A 195 -36.94 -8.68 6.68
CA GLY A 195 -37.25 -8.99 5.28
C GLY A 195 -36.19 -9.83 4.54
N HIS A 196 -35.12 -10.25 5.22
CA HIS A 196 -34.06 -11.08 4.66
C HIS A 196 -34.05 -12.49 5.28
N ARG A 197 -33.74 -13.50 4.46
CA ARG A 197 -33.54 -14.89 4.90
C ARG A 197 -32.10 -15.04 5.41
N ILE A 198 -31.95 -15.22 6.72
CA ILE A 198 -30.68 -15.50 7.39
C ILE A 198 -30.62 -17.00 7.65
N ASP A 199 -29.60 -17.67 7.12
CA ASP A 199 -29.36 -19.08 7.39
C ASP A 199 -28.66 -19.23 8.73
N LEU A 200 -29.13 -20.09 9.64
CA LEU A 200 -28.39 -20.32 10.88
C LEU A 200 -27.25 -21.31 10.64
N PRO A 201 -26.12 -21.18 11.34
CA PRO A 201 -25.13 -22.25 11.36
C PRO A 201 -25.77 -23.49 12.00
N GLY A 202 -25.45 -24.68 11.49
CA GLY A 202 -25.97 -25.91 12.10
C GLY A 202 -25.48 -26.10 13.54
N PHE A 203 -26.23 -26.86 14.35
CA PHE A 203 -25.94 -27.12 15.77
C PHE A 203 -24.46 -27.35 16.13
N ARG A 204 -23.76 -28.23 15.38
CA ARG A 204 -22.33 -28.52 15.63
C ARG A 204 -21.43 -27.30 15.40
N MET A 205 -21.76 -26.47 14.41
CA MET A 205 -21.04 -25.24 14.10
C MET A 205 -21.30 -24.19 15.18
N ALA A 206 -22.55 -24.01 15.62
CA ALA A 206 -22.89 -23.10 16.70
C ALA A 206 -22.19 -23.47 18.02
N LEU A 207 -22.14 -24.76 18.37
CA LEU A 207 -21.40 -25.23 19.55
C LEU A 207 -19.89 -24.98 19.41
N ALA A 208 -19.31 -25.32 18.25
CA ALA A 208 -17.90 -25.08 17.97
C ALA A 208 -17.56 -23.58 18.00
N GLN A 209 -18.44 -22.73 17.48
CA GLN A 209 -18.31 -21.28 17.46
C GLN A 209 -18.26 -20.72 18.88
N THR A 210 -19.19 -21.11 19.76
CA THR A 210 -19.21 -20.66 21.17
C THR A 210 -17.99 -21.18 21.93
N ALA A 211 -17.66 -22.46 21.80
CA ALA A 211 -16.51 -23.05 22.51
C ALA A 211 -15.18 -22.41 22.07
N LEU A 212 -15.01 -22.20 20.76
CA LEU A 212 -13.85 -21.53 20.19
C LEU A 212 -13.75 -20.09 20.70
N ALA A 213 -14.88 -19.37 20.75
CA ALA A 213 -14.93 -18.01 21.24
C ALA A 213 -14.50 -17.87 22.71
N SER A 214 -15.06 -18.71 23.58
CA SER A 214 -14.68 -18.73 25.00
C SER A 214 -13.22 -19.13 25.20
N THR A 215 -12.72 -20.09 24.42
CA THR A 215 -11.32 -20.53 24.50
C THR A 215 -10.37 -19.43 24.08
N GLU A 216 -10.66 -18.73 22.98
CA GLU A 216 -9.81 -17.65 22.48
C GLU A 216 -9.71 -16.49 23.47
N VAL A 217 -10.83 -16.03 24.03
CA VAL A 217 -10.81 -14.96 25.04
C VAL A 217 -10.04 -15.40 26.30
N ALA A 218 -10.22 -16.65 26.75
CA ALA A 218 -9.46 -17.18 27.89
C ALA A 218 -7.95 -17.28 27.59
N VAL A 219 -7.57 -17.73 26.39
CA VAL A 219 -6.17 -17.79 25.96
C VAL A 219 -5.57 -16.39 25.86
N THR A 220 -6.33 -15.41 25.34
CA THR A 220 -5.89 -14.01 25.29
C THR A 220 -5.69 -13.45 26.69
N ALA A 221 -6.59 -13.75 27.64
CA ALA A 221 -6.41 -13.38 29.05
C ALA A 221 -5.15 -14.03 29.67
N ALA A 222 -4.86 -15.29 29.33
CA ALA A 222 -3.68 -16.01 29.82
C ALA A 222 -2.35 -15.34 29.42
N ILE A 223 -2.31 -14.59 28.31
CA ILE A 223 -1.13 -13.79 27.92
C ILE A 223 -0.80 -12.79 29.04
N LEU A 224 -1.77 -11.96 29.44
CA LEU A 224 -1.56 -10.95 30.48
C LEU A 224 -1.36 -11.60 31.85
N TYR A 225 -2.12 -12.64 32.19
CA TYR A 225 -1.94 -13.37 33.46
C TYR A 225 -0.52 -13.92 33.62
N SER A 226 0.08 -14.46 32.55
CA SER A 226 1.44 -15.00 32.59
C SER A 226 2.54 -13.95 32.80
N LEU A 227 2.23 -12.68 32.52
CA LEU A 227 3.13 -11.53 32.72
C LEU A 227 3.02 -10.93 34.13
N LEU A 228 2.00 -11.33 34.90
CA LEU A 228 1.83 -10.88 36.28
C LEU A 228 2.78 -11.65 37.22
N PRO A 229 3.26 -11.01 38.30
CA PRO A 229 3.97 -11.72 39.34
C PRO A 229 3.01 -12.69 40.06
N PRO A 230 3.50 -13.85 40.51
CA PRO A 230 2.68 -14.80 41.26
C PRO A 230 2.20 -14.17 42.57
N SER A 231 0.91 -14.30 42.85
CA SER A 231 0.24 -13.86 44.07
C SER A 231 -0.71 -14.95 44.55
N GLU A 232 -0.69 -15.28 45.84
CA GLU A 232 -1.43 -16.42 46.40
C GLU A 232 -2.96 -16.28 46.28
N ASP A 233 -3.47 -15.05 46.29
CA ASP A 233 -4.91 -14.77 46.27
C ASP A 233 -5.50 -14.61 44.84
N LEU A 234 -4.66 -14.49 43.80
CA LEU A 234 -5.13 -14.24 42.43
C LEU A 234 -5.17 -15.53 41.60
N THR A 235 -6.32 -16.19 41.62
CA THR A 235 -6.57 -17.31 40.71
C THR A 235 -6.80 -16.83 39.26
N PHE A 236 -6.55 -17.70 38.28
CA PHE A 236 -6.83 -17.39 36.88
C PHE A 236 -8.31 -17.07 36.63
N LEU A 237 -9.23 -17.69 37.38
CA LEU A 237 -10.67 -17.45 37.23
C LEU A 237 -11.05 -16.02 37.65
N ILE A 238 -10.51 -15.55 38.78
CA ILE A 238 -10.67 -14.16 39.23
C ILE A 238 -10.09 -13.20 38.19
N PHE A 239 -8.85 -13.46 37.75
CA PHE A 239 -8.23 -12.64 36.72
C PHE A 239 -9.04 -12.60 35.41
N LEU A 240 -9.55 -13.75 34.96
CA LEU A 240 -10.38 -13.86 33.77
C LEU A 240 -11.67 -13.04 33.92
N GLY A 241 -12.26 -13.02 35.12
CA GLY A 241 -13.40 -12.18 35.45
C GLY A 241 -13.12 -10.69 35.31
N VAL A 242 -12.01 -10.21 35.89
CA VAL A 242 -11.58 -8.82 35.73
C VAL A 242 -11.29 -8.50 34.25
N TYR A 243 -10.58 -9.40 33.56
CA TYR A 243 -10.20 -9.22 32.15
C TYR A 243 -11.42 -9.11 31.23
N VAL A 244 -12.41 -10.00 31.36
CA VAL A 244 -13.64 -9.97 30.55
C VAL A 244 -14.45 -8.71 30.85
N THR A 245 -14.48 -8.27 32.10
CA THR A 245 -15.13 -7.01 32.50
C THR A 245 -14.44 -5.81 31.86
N ALA A 246 -13.11 -5.73 31.95
CA ALA A 246 -12.31 -4.69 31.34
C ALA A 246 -12.45 -4.67 29.81
N LEU A 247 -12.43 -5.84 29.17
CA LEU A 247 -12.63 -5.98 27.73
C LEU A 247 -14.02 -5.47 27.31
N THR A 248 -15.06 -5.82 28.06
CA THR A 248 -16.43 -5.37 27.81
C THR A 248 -16.56 -3.86 27.97
N ALA A 249 -16.00 -3.28 29.03
CA ALA A 249 -15.98 -1.84 29.24
C ALA A 249 -15.25 -1.10 28.09
N GLY A 250 -14.09 -1.62 27.66
CA GLY A 250 -13.34 -1.08 26.53
C GLY A 250 -14.12 -1.12 25.20
N LEU A 251 -14.86 -2.20 24.95
CA LEU A 251 -15.71 -2.35 23.77
C LEU A 251 -16.88 -1.35 23.77
N LEU A 252 -17.58 -1.22 24.89
CA LEU A 252 -18.70 -0.28 25.05
C LEU A 252 -18.27 1.18 24.91
N ALA A 253 -17.05 1.50 25.36
CA ALA A 253 -16.50 2.84 25.23
C ALA A 253 -16.11 3.21 23.78
N HIS A 254 -16.08 2.24 22.87
CA HIS A 254 -15.64 2.42 21.47
C HIS A 254 -14.25 3.08 21.31
N VAL A 255 -13.40 3.01 22.36
CA VAL A 255 -12.08 3.61 22.35
C VAL A 255 -11.12 2.71 21.54
N PRO A 256 -10.39 3.23 20.55
CA PRO A 256 -9.39 2.45 19.81
C PRO A 256 -8.35 1.83 20.76
N GLY A 257 -8.11 0.52 20.62
CA GLY A 257 -7.20 -0.23 21.48
C GLY A 257 -7.63 -0.36 22.95
N GLY A 258 -8.87 0.04 23.28
CA GLY A 258 -9.37 0.05 24.67
C GLY A 258 -8.58 0.95 25.62
N ILE A 259 -7.70 1.81 25.11
CA ILE A 259 -6.72 2.58 25.90
C ILE A 259 -7.42 3.40 26.98
N GLY A 260 -6.95 3.26 28.22
CA GLY A 260 -7.45 3.98 29.38
C GLY A 260 -8.66 3.31 30.03
N VAL A 261 -9.68 2.90 29.27
CA VAL A 261 -10.87 2.23 29.85
C VAL A 261 -10.57 0.79 30.25
N PHE A 262 -9.91 0.03 29.37
CA PHE A 262 -9.45 -1.32 29.68
C PHE A 262 -8.43 -1.28 30.82
N ASP A 263 -7.39 -0.45 30.69
CA ASP A 263 -6.29 -0.35 31.65
C ASP A 263 -6.80 0.12 33.03
N GLY A 264 -7.71 1.10 33.05
CA GLY A 264 -8.33 1.61 34.27
C GLY A 264 -9.22 0.57 34.95
N THR A 265 -9.99 -0.20 34.18
CA THR A 265 -10.82 -1.29 34.75
C THR A 265 -9.96 -2.43 35.30
N MET A 266 -8.85 -2.76 34.63
CA MET A 266 -7.86 -3.72 35.14
C MET A 266 -7.22 -3.23 36.45
N LEU A 267 -6.82 -1.95 36.52
CA LEU A 267 -6.27 -1.34 37.73
C LEU A 267 -7.27 -1.38 38.88
N LEU A 268 -8.53 -1.00 38.63
CA LEU A 268 -9.58 -1.03 39.65
C LEU A 268 -9.89 -2.45 40.13
N GLY A 269 -9.94 -3.43 39.21
CA GLY A 269 -10.24 -4.82 39.57
C GLY A 269 -9.10 -5.57 40.26
N LEU A 270 -7.84 -5.19 40.03
CA LEU A 270 -6.66 -5.87 40.57
C LEU A 270 -5.90 -5.07 41.65
N GLN A 271 -6.35 -3.86 42.02
CA GLN A 271 -5.68 -3.01 43.01
C GLN A 271 -5.45 -3.68 44.38
N HIS A 272 -6.31 -4.64 44.77
CA HIS A 272 -6.17 -5.38 46.02
C HIS A 272 -5.15 -6.52 45.96
N HIS A 273 -4.75 -6.94 44.75
CA HIS A 273 -3.87 -8.09 44.54
C HIS A 273 -2.47 -7.66 44.10
N LEU A 274 -2.35 -6.53 43.40
CA LEU A 274 -1.14 -6.11 42.71
C LEU A 274 -0.88 -4.62 42.86
N THR A 275 0.40 -4.25 42.90
CA THR A 275 0.78 -2.83 42.86
C THR A 275 0.51 -2.24 41.46
N THR A 276 0.19 -0.95 41.41
CA THR A 276 -0.01 -0.22 40.15
C THR A 276 1.17 -0.38 39.20
N ALA A 277 2.40 -0.32 39.71
CA ALA A 277 3.61 -0.44 38.90
C ALA A 277 3.74 -1.82 38.22
N GLN A 278 3.46 -2.90 38.96
CA GLN A 278 3.48 -4.26 38.41
C GLN A 278 2.43 -4.45 37.32
N LEU A 279 1.19 -3.98 37.55
CA LEU A 279 0.13 -4.14 36.58
C LEU A 279 0.38 -3.30 35.32
N VAL A 280 0.84 -2.06 35.48
CA VAL A 280 1.20 -1.21 34.33
C VAL A 280 2.30 -1.87 33.50
N GLY A 281 3.38 -2.35 34.12
CA GLY A 281 4.45 -3.05 33.40
C GLY A 281 3.96 -4.27 32.61
N ALA A 282 3.10 -5.09 33.21
CA ALA A 282 2.50 -6.24 32.54
C ALA A 282 1.54 -5.84 31.39
N LEU A 283 0.74 -4.78 31.57
CA LEU A 283 -0.14 -4.24 30.52
C LEU A 283 0.66 -3.72 29.33
N LEU A 284 1.79 -3.04 29.57
CA LEU A 284 2.67 -2.57 28.50
C LEU A 284 3.24 -3.73 27.69
N LEU A 285 3.68 -4.81 28.34
CA LEU A 285 4.16 -6.00 27.65
C LEU A 285 3.02 -6.73 26.92
N PHE A 286 1.85 -6.86 27.54
CA PHE A 286 0.69 -7.44 26.87
C PHE A 286 0.35 -6.68 25.58
N ARG A 287 0.40 -5.34 25.60
CA ARG A 287 0.24 -4.50 24.39
C ARG A 287 1.33 -4.79 23.36
N LEU A 288 2.59 -4.87 23.79
CA LEU A 288 3.70 -5.21 22.90
C LEU A 288 3.45 -6.55 22.18
N TYR A 289 3.09 -7.60 22.91
CA TYR A 289 2.90 -8.95 22.38
C TYR A 289 1.61 -9.10 21.57
N TYR A 290 0.47 -8.63 22.05
CA TYR A 290 -0.83 -8.90 21.44
C TYR A 290 -1.26 -7.85 20.40
N TYR A 291 -0.79 -6.60 20.53
CA TYR A 291 -1.20 -5.49 19.65
C TYR A 291 -0.08 -5.07 18.69
N VAL A 292 1.10 -4.72 19.23
CA VAL A 292 2.16 -4.03 18.47
C VAL A 292 2.92 -4.97 17.55
N VAL A 293 3.52 -6.05 18.09
CA VAL A 293 4.30 -7.01 17.29
C VAL A 293 3.47 -7.62 16.15
N PRO A 294 2.22 -8.09 16.40
CA PRO A 294 1.36 -8.60 15.34
C PRO A 294 1.03 -7.54 14.30
N LEU A 295 0.87 -6.27 14.67
CA LEU A 295 0.59 -5.17 13.73
C LEU A 295 1.68 -5.00 12.70
N PHE A 296 2.96 -5.05 13.10
CA PHE A 296 4.07 -5.01 12.16
C PHE A 296 4.08 -6.21 11.22
N LEU A 297 3.85 -7.41 11.76
CA LEU A 297 3.78 -8.63 10.96
C LEU A 297 2.62 -8.59 9.97
N ALA A 298 1.43 -8.16 10.40
CA ALA A 298 0.25 -8.03 9.56
C ALA A 298 0.46 -6.97 8.46
N GLY A 299 1.08 -5.84 8.79
CA GLY A 299 1.44 -4.81 7.82
C GLY A 299 2.39 -5.33 6.74
N ALA A 300 3.44 -6.07 7.14
CA ALA A 300 4.39 -6.69 6.21
C ALA A 300 3.71 -7.74 5.32
N LEU A 301 2.86 -8.61 5.90
CA LEU A 301 2.10 -9.62 5.17
C LEU A 301 1.08 -9.00 4.20
N PHE A 302 0.39 -7.93 4.61
CA PHE A 302 -0.55 -7.20 3.75
C PHE A 302 0.18 -6.52 2.59
N ALA A 303 1.32 -5.87 2.84
CA ALA A 303 2.15 -5.26 1.80
C ALA A 303 2.68 -6.32 0.82
N ALA A 304 3.14 -7.47 1.32
CA ALA A 304 3.58 -8.59 0.50
C ALA A 304 2.43 -9.15 -0.36
N PHE A 305 1.23 -9.28 0.20
CA PHE A 305 0.04 -9.68 -0.54
C PHE A 305 -0.29 -8.71 -1.67
N GLU A 306 -0.33 -7.40 -1.39
CA GLU A 306 -0.63 -6.39 -2.38
C GLU A 306 0.43 -6.35 -3.50
N LEU A 307 1.71 -6.49 -3.15
CA LEU A 307 2.81 -6.59 -4.10
C LEU A 307 2.70 -7.86 -4.97
N SER A 308 2.34 -8.99 -4.38
CA SER A 308 2.12 -10.25 -5.11
C SER A 308 0.94 -10.15 -6.07
N GLN A 309 -0.13 -9.45 -5.68
CA GLN A 309 -1.32 -9.29 -6.53
C GLN A 309 -1.03 -8.37 -7.71
N ARG A 310 -0.27 -7.28 -7.49
CA ARG A 310 0.23 -6.42 -8.58
C ARG A 310 1.17 -7.17 -9.51
N ARG A 311 2.09 -7.98 -8.97
CA ARG A 311 2.96 -8.85 -9.78
C ARG A 311 2.17 -9.90 -10.55
N ALA A 312 1.13 -10.51 -9.99
CA ALA A 312 0.29 -11.49 -10.68
C ALA A 312 -0.58 -10.85 -11.77
N ALA A 313 -1.10 -9.64 -11.52
CA ALA A 313 -1.78 -8.85 -12.54
C ALA A 313 -0.80 -8.50 -13.67
N MET A 314 0.38 -7.97 -13.34
CA MET A 314 1.44 -7.69 -14.31
C MET A 314 1.93 -8.95 -15.02
N ALA A 315 2.02 -10.10 -14.34
CA ALA A 315 2.47 -11.37 -14.91
C ALA A 315 1.47 -11.92 -15.93
N ARG A 316 0.16 -11.79 -15.67
CA ARG A 316 -0.91 -12.13 -16.62
C ARG A 316 -0.89 -11.21 -17.82
N ILE A 317 -0.59 -9.93 -17.61
CA ILE A 317 -0.41 -8.94 -18.67
C ILE A 317 0.84 -9.27 -19.50
N THR A 318 1.98 -9.59 -18.87
CA THR A 318 3.22 -9.97 -19.59
C THR A 318 3.11 -11.33 -20.29
N ALA A 319 2.34 -12.27 -19.75
CA ALA A 319 2.09 -13.57 -20.38
C ALA A 319 1.13 -13.44 -21.58
N ALA A 320 0.18 -12.51 -21.53
CA ALA A 320 -0.69 -12.17 -22.65
C ALA A 320 0.01 -11.33 -23.74
N VAL A 321 1.12 -10.66 -23.39
CA VAL A 321 1.84 -9.71 -24.28
C VAL A 321 3.02 -10.33 -25.04
N GLY A 322 3.37 -11.59 -24.81
CA GLY A 322 4.31 -12.32 -25.68
C GLY A 322 5.66 -11.63 -25.91
N GLY A 323 6.62 -11.86 -25.01
CA GLY A 323 8.05 -11.69 -25.30
C GLY A 323 8.59 -10.25 -25.30
N GLY A 324 9.34 -9.91 -24.25
CA GLY A 324 10.47 -8.98 -24.39
C GLY A 324 10.20 -7.48 -24.23
N ALA A 325 9.31 -7.05 -23.33
CA ALA A 325 9.43 -5.67 -22.82
C ALA A 325 10.69 -5.58 -21.92
N PRO A 326 11.65 -4.67 -22.18
CA PRO A 326 12.89 -4.58 -21.42
C PRO A 326 12.60 -4.05 -20.00
N PHE A 327 12.43 -4.98 -19.05
CA PHE A 327 12.18 -4.72 -17.62
C PHE A 327 13.38 -4.03 -16.91
N GLU A 328 14.51 -3.95 -17.58
CA GLU A 328 15.77 -3.37 -17.09
C GLU A 328 15.63 -1.91 -16.65
N VAL A 329 14.95 -1.07 -17.43
CA VAL A 329 14.82 0.36 -17.12
C VAL A 329 13.88 0.63 -15.94
N PRO A 330 12.67 0.03 -15.85
CA PRO A 330 11.84 0.13 -14.66
C PRO A 330 12.50 -0.40 -13.39
N ALA A 331 13.24 -1.51 -13.49
CA ALA A 331 13.97 -2.08 -12.35
C ALA A 331 15.08 -1.14 -11.86
N LEU A 332 15.91 -0.61 -12.76
CA LEU A 332 16.95 0.35 -12.41
C LEU A 332 16.38 1.65 -11.84
N ALA A 333 15.34 2.20 -12.46
CA ALA A 333 14.68 3.42 -11.96
C ALA A 333 14.12 3.22 -10.55
N SER A 334 13.60 2.02 -10.26
CA SER A 334 13.11 1.65 -8.93
C SER A 334 14.24 1.51 -7.91
N LEU A 335 15.39 0.93 -8.29
CA LEU A 335 16.58 0.84 -7.45
C LEU A 335 17.16 2.22 -7.13
N VAL A 336 17.21 3.12 -8.12
CA VAL A 336 17.62 4.52 -7.93
C VAL A 336 16.64 5.25 -7.00
N GLY A 337 15.34 5.04 -7.17
CA GLY A 337 14.31 5.58 -6.26
C GLY A 337 14.41 5.03 -4.83
N LEU A 338 14.76 3.74 -4.68
CA LEU A 338 14.98 3.12 -3.37
C LEU A 338 16.22 3.70 -2.69
N GLY A 339 17.33 3.88 -3.42
CA GLY A 339 18.51 4.58 -2.92
C GLY A 339 18.20 6.02 -2.49
N GLY A 340 17.34 6.72 -3.24
CA GLY A 340 16.83 8.04 -2.86
C GLY A 340 16.05 8.04 -1.54
N THR A 341 15.15 7.07 -1.37
CA THR A 341 14.38 6.88 -0.13
C THR A 341 15.28 6.59 1.07
N VAL A 342 16.29 5.72 0.91
CA VAL A 342 17.25 5.37 1.95
C VAL A 342 18.02 6.60 2.42
N LEU A 343 18.55 7.41 1.49
CA LEU A 343 19.25 8.66 1.80
C LEU A 343 18.36 9.70 2.50
N LEU A 344 17.09 9.77 2.11
CA LEU A 344 16.09 10.63 2.76
C LEU A 344 15.82 10.24 4.22
N PHE A 345 15.71 8.94 4.51
CA PHE A 345 15.56 8.46 5.88
C PHE A 345 16.84 8.66 6.71
N ILE A 346 17.99 8.41 6.10
CA ILE A 346 19.32 8.67 6.66
C ILE A 346 19.47 10.15 7.05
N GLY A 347 19.03 11.08 6.19
CA GLY A 347 19.09 12.52 6.47
C GLY A 347 18.04 13.01 7.47
N ALA A 348 16.92 12.29 7.64
CA ALA A 348 15.89 12.60 8.63
C ALA A 348 16.27 12.23 10.08
N LEU A 349 17.27 11.36 10.27
CA LEU A 349 17.72 10.92 11.60
C LEU A 349 18.59 11.98 12.32
N PRO A 350 18.67 11.93 13.67
CA PRO A 350 19.57 12.78 14.46
C PRO A 350 21.04 12.66 14.04
N PRO A 351 21.78 13.79 13.93
CA PRO A 351 23.19 13.77 13.55
C PRO A 351 24.14 13.26 14.65
N ARG A 352 23.59 13.01 15.85
CA ARG A 352 24.35 12.54 17.02
C ARG A 352 24.86 11.12 16.81
N GLY A 353 26.17 10.93 16.97
CA GLY A 353 26.86 9.64 16.82
C GLY A 353 27.40 9.35 15.42
N SER A 354 27.36 10.32 14.50
CA SER A 354 28.00 10.17 13.18
C SER A 354 29.52 10.32 13.30
N ALA A 355 30.28 9.60 12.45
CA ALA A 355 31.73 9.76 12.44
C ALA A 355 32.13 11.21 12.16
N ILE A 356 31.35 11.94 11.35
CA ILE A 356 31.50 13.39 11.04
C ILE A 356 31.46 14.28 12.28
N GLU A 357 30.64 13.95 13.26
CA GLU A 357 30.59 14.71 14.51
C GLU A 357 31.91 14.67 15.28
N ALA A 358 32.64 13.55 15.23
CA ALA A 358 33.86 13.35 16.01
C ALA A 358 35.08 14.17 15.53
N TRP A 359 35.14 14.54 14.25
CA TRP A 359 36.27 15.26 13.62
C TRP A 359 35.88 16.64 13.07
N GLY A 360 34.63 16.83 12.64
CA GLY A 360 34.12 18.09 12.07
C GLY A 360 33.12 18.83 12.96
N GLY A 361 32.78 18.28 14.14
CA GLY A 361 31.81 18.85 15.07
C GLY A 361 30.35 18.77 14.59
N TYR A 362 29.44 19.30 15.42
CA TYR A 362 27.99 19.21 15.19
C TYR A 362 27.54 19.88 13.88
N GLY A 363 28.17 21.00 13.49
CA GLY A 363 27.83 21.73 12.26
C GLY A 363 28.12 20.92 10.99
N ALA A 364 29.27 20.22 10.94
CA ALA A 364 29.60 19.33 9.81
C ALA A 364 28.69 18.10 9.77
N ALA A 365 28.36 17.53 10.93
CA ALA A 365 27.41 16.42 11.04
C ALA A 365 26.03 16.83 10.52
N LEU A 366 25.53 17.99 10.92
CA LEU A 366 24.28 18.56 10.43
C LEU A 366 24.29 18.78 8.91
N ALA A 367 25.37 19.35 8.37
CA ALA A 367 25.52 19.57 6.93
C ALA A 367 25.50 18.26 6.14
N SER A 368 26.08 17.18 6.68
CA SER A 368 26.07 15.86 6.03
C SER A 368 24.68 15.22 5.99
N HIS A 369 23.88 15.34 7.06
CA HIS A 369 22.50 14.88 7.11
C HIS A 369 21.61 15.68 6.16
N PHE A 370 21.84 17.00 6.08
CA PHE A 370 21.17 17.85 5.09
C PHE A 370 21.52 17.43 3.65
N ALA A 371 22.80 17.24 3.36
CA ALA A 371 23.26 16.77 2.06
C ALA A 371 22.63 15.42 1.68
N ALA A 372 22.52 14.48 2.64
CA ALA A 372 21.84 13.20 2.43
C ALA A 372 20.37 13.36 2.01
N SER A 373 19.61 14.21 2.70
CA SER A 373 18.20 14.49 2.35
C SER A 373 18.04 15.15 0.98
N VAL A 374 18.92 16.09 0.63
CA VAL A 374 18.92 16.75 -0.69
C VAL A 374 19.24 15.76 -1.80
N VAL A 375 20.32 14.98 -1.65
CA VAL A 375 20.72 13.98 -2.64
C VAL A 375 19.66 12.89 -2.79
N GLY A 376 19.08 12.42 -1.68
CA GLY A 376 18.02 11.42 -1.69
C GLY A 376 16.77 11.89 -2.44
N SER A 377 16.39 13.16 -2.24
CA SER A 377 15.27 13.79 -2.95
C SER A 377 15.52 13.92 -4.45
N LEU A 378 16.72 14.36 -4.84
CA LEU A 378 17.08 14.47 -6.25
C LEU A 378 17.12 13.10 -6.93
N LEU A 379 17.57 12.05 -6.24
CA LEU A 379 17.54 10.67 -6.73
C LEU A 379 16.10 10.18 -6.99
N LEU A 380 15.12 10.53 -6.15
CA LEU A 380 13.71 10.21 -6.43
C LEU A 380 13.21 10.87 -7.72
N VAL A 381 13.54 12.16 -7.92
CA VAL A 381 13.17 12.88 -9.14
C VAL A 381 13.88 12.27 -10.36
N MET A 382 15.16 11.91 -10.23
CA MET A 382 15.88 11.26 -11.31
C MET A 382 15.36 9.86 -11.62
N GLY A 383 14.94 9.08 -10.60
CA GLY A 383 14.26 7.79 -10.80
C GLY A 383 13.05 7.90 -11.72
N TYR A 384 12.25 8.97 -11.57
CA TYR A 384 11.17 9.25 -12.52
C TYR A 384 11.67 9.59 -13.93
N GLY A 385 12.72 10.41 -14.05
CA GLY A 385 13.33 10.73 -15.34
C GLY A 385 13.93 9.51 -16.05
N LEU A 386 14.41 8.51 -15.30
CA LEU A 386 14.90 7.24 -15.83
C LEU A 386 13.76 6.38 -16.41
N LEU A 387 12.58 6.35 -15.78
CA LEU A 387 11.39 5.67 -16.33
C LEU A 387 10.99 6.22 -17.70
N ARG A 388 11.29 7.50 -17.96
CA ARG A 388 11.07 8.18 -19.24
C ARG A 388 12.28 8.11 -20.19
N ARG A 389 13.30 7.33 -19.84
CA ARG A 389 14.52 7.06 -20.65
C ARG A 389 15.34 8.32 -21.00
N LEU A 390 15.33 9.34 -20.14
CA LEU A 390 16.03 10.61 -20.35
C LEU A 390 17.55 10.49 -20.14
N ARG A 391 18.35 10.96 -21.10
CA ARG A 391 19.83 10.97 -20.99
C ARG A 391 20.35 11.84 -19.86
N LEU A 392 19.75 13.01 -19.65
CA LEU A 392 20.12 13.91 -18.55
C LEU A 392 19.83 13.29 -17.18
N ALA A 393 18.74 12.53 -17.05
CA ALA A 393 18.39 11.84 -15.80
C ALA A 393 19.37 10.71 -15.49
N TRP A 394 19.85 9.98 -16.50
CA TRP A 394 20.91 8.98 -16.37
C TRP A 394 22.21 9.57 -15.82
N GLY A 395 22.72 10.64 -16.44
CA GLY A 395 23.96 11.28 -16.00
C GLY A 395 23.86 11.87 -14.59
N ALA A 396 22.75 12.54 -14.29
CA ALA A 396 22.50 13.12 -12.97
C ALA A 396 22.30 12.05 -11.89
N ALA A 397 21.55 10.97 -12.16
CA ALA A 397 21.39 9.85 -11.23
C ALA A 397 22.73 9.20 -10.90
N LEU A 398 23.60 8.99 -11.90
CA LEU A 398 24.93 8.41 -11.69
C LEU A 398 25.78 9.27 -10.75
N ALA A 399 25.83 10.59 -11.00
CA ALA A 399 26.56 11.52 -10.15
C ALA A 399 26.00 11.56 -8.71
N LEU A 400 24.67 11.57 -8.56
CA LEU A 400 24.01 11.60 -7.27
C LEU A 400 24.19 10.29 -6.47
N LEU A 401 24.21 9.13 -7.13
CA LEU A 401 24.48 7.85 -6.47
C LEU A 401 25.93 7.80 -5.94
N LEU A 402 26.89 8.25 -6.74
CA LEU A 402 28.28 8.35 -6.31
C LEU A 402 28.44 9.33 -5.14
N LEU A 403 27.75 10.47 -5.21
CA LEU A 403 27.73 11.44 -4.11
C LEU A 403 27.08 10.83 -2.84
N GLY A 404 26.02 10.04 -2.99
CA GLY A 404 25.39 9.29 -1.90
C GLY A 404 26.33 8.27 -1.24
N ALA A 405 27.15 7.57 -2.04
CA ALA A 405 28.19 6.68 -1.55
C ALA A 405 29.26 7.44 -0.74
N VAL A 406 29.69 8.61 -1.23
CA VAL A 406 30.65 9.48 -0.53
C VAL A 406 30.07 9.99 0.79
N ILE A 407 28.82 10.47 0.79
CA ILE A 407 28.15 10.99 2.00
C ILE A 407 28.06 9.88 3.06
N THR A 408 27.55 8.70 2.71
CA THR A 408 27.39 7.59 3.65
C THR A 408 28.73 7.04 4.15
N GLY A 409 29.74 6.97 3.27
CA GLY A 409 31.10 6.57 3.66
C GLY A 409 31.75 7.55 4.63
N LEU A 410 31.69 8.87 4.36
CA LEU A 410 32.24 9.89 5.25
C LEU A 410 31.53 9.96 6.60
N ARG A 411 30.22 9.67 6.62
CA ARG A 411 29.39 9.68 7.83
C ARG A 411 29.68 8.51 8.77
N GLY A 412 30.42 7.49 8.29
CA GLY A 412 30.72 6.28 9.04
C GLY A 412 29.55 5.29 9.07
N ASP A 413 28.62 5.39 8.11
CA ASP A 413 27.59 4.36 7.94
C ASP A 413 28.24 3.02 7.56
N PRO A 414 27.55 1.88 7.79
CA PRO A 414 28.10 0.58 7.44
C PRO A 414 28.56 0.52 5.97
N TRP A 415 29.74 -0.05 5.73
CA TRP A 415 30.38 -0.07 4.39
C TRP A 415 29.49 -0.64 3.28
N TRP A 416 28.57 -1.55 3.62
CA TRP A 416 27.62 -2.14 2.68
C TRP A 416 26.57 -1.13 2.17
N VAL A 417 26.28 -0.05 2.91
CA VAL A 417 25.39 1.04 2.46
C VAL A 417 26.05 1.80 1.33
N ALA A 418 27.29 2.28 1.53
CA ALA A 418 28.06 2.96 0.49
C ALA A 418 28.34 2.02 -0.70
N GLY A 419 28.64 0.74 -0.42
CA GLY A 419 28.80 -0.31 -1.44
C GLY A 419 27.55 -0.50 -2.31
N ALA A 420 26.34 -0.43 -1.72
CA ALA A 420 25.09 -0.54 -2.47
C ALA A 420 24.90 0.63 -3.45
N PHE A 421 25.26 1.87 -3.06
CA PHE A 421 25.21 3.03 -3.96
C PHE A 421 26.17 2.89 -5.15
N VAL A 422 27.40 2.45 -4.89
CA VAL A 422 28.40 2.18 -5.94
C VAL A 422 27.95 1.06 -6.87
N PHE A 423 27.35 -0.01 -6.30
CA PHE A 423 26.82 -1.12 -7.08
C PHE A 423 25.69 -0.68 -8.01
N VAL A 424 24.69 0.06 -7.51
CA VAL A 424 23.60 0.58 -8.33
C VAL A 424 24.11 1.57 -9.38
N ALA A 425 25.12 2.39 -9.06
CA ALA A 425 25.78 3.27 -10.03
C ALA A 425 26.47 2.47 -11.14
N GLY A 426 27.16 1.37 -10.79
CA GLY A 426 27.79 0.46 -11.75
C GLY A 426 26.78 -0.19 -12.70
N LEU A 427 25.68 -0.73 -12.17
CA LEU A 427 24.59 -1.27 -12.98
C LEU A 427 23.99 -0.20 -13.91
N LEU A 428 23.73 1.00 -13.40
CA LEU A 428 23.19 2.10 -14.20
C LEU A 428 24.17 2.53 -15.32
N ALA A 429 25.48 2.50 -15.05
CA ALA A 429 26.52 2.83 -16.04
C ALA A 429 26.58 1.80 -17.19
N THR A 430 26.41 0.50 -16.89
CA THR A 430 26.42 -0.56 -17.93
C THR A 430 25.26 -0.43 -18.93
N LEU A 431 24.14 0.19 -18.52
CA LEU A 431 22.92 0.31 -19.32
C LEU A 431 22.75 1.68 -19.97
N ARG A 432 23.84 2.39 -20.26
CA ARG A 432 23.84 3.71 -20.94
C ARG A 432 23.00 3.71 -22.22
N GLY A 433 23.04 2.63 -23.01
CA GLY A 433 22.31 2.52 -24.28
C GLY A 433 20.79 2.50 -24.14
N ALA A 434 20.25 2.25 -22.95
CA ALA A 434 18.80 2.20 -22.70
C ALA A 434 18.18 3.60 -22.51
N PHE A 435 19.01 4.62 -22.27
CA PHE A 435 18.62 6.01 -22.04
C PHE A 435 19.03 6.84 -23.25
N TYR A 436 18.11 7.01 -24.20
CA TYR A 436 18.41 7.63 -25.49
C TYR A 436 17.62 8.92 -25.76
N ARG A 437 16.69 9.32 -24.87
CA ARG A 437 15.83 10.49 -25.06
C ARG A 437 16.53 11.79 -24.63
N ASP A 438 16.65 12.75 -25.54
CA ASP A 438 17.22 14.09 -25.30
C ASP A 438 16.12 15.13 -25.03
N ALA A 439 15.26 14.90 -24.03
CA ALA A 439 14.25 15.89 -23.63
C ALA A 439 14.67 16.65 -22.36
N ARG A 440 14.26 17.93 -22.25
CA ARG A 440 14.51 18.75 -21.05
C ARG A 440 13.63 18.26 -19.89
N LEU A 441 14.25 17.82 -18.79
CA LEU A 441 13.61 17.39 -17.52
C LEU A 441 12.52 18.35 -16.98
N LEU A 442 12.57 19.62 -17.36
CA LEU A 442 11.67 20.70 -16.90
C LEU A 442 10.43 20.90 -17.80
N ALA A 443 10.38 20.30 -18.98
CA ALA A 443 9.30 20.51 -19.96
C ALA A 443 8.19 19.44 -19.90
N GLU A 444 8.40 18.36 -19.14
CA GLU A 444 7.47 17.23 -19.06
C GLU A 444 6.49 17.34 -17.89
N PRO A 445 5.18 17.10 -18.12
CA PRO A 445 4.19 17.02 -17.05
C PRO A 445 4.38 15.73 -16.22
N LEU A 446 4.32 15.86 -14.90
CA LEU A 446 4.33 14.72 -13.98
C LEU A 446 2.96 14.01 -14.04
N ASN A 447 2.96 12.68 -14.21
CA ASN A 447 1.74 11.88 -14.10
C ASN A 447 1.33 11.73 -12.62
N GLY A 448 0.04 11.62 -12.32
CA GLY A 448 -0.51 11.58 -10.96
C GLY A 448 0.07 10.46 -10.09
N GLU A 449 0.42 9.31 -10.68
CA GLU A 449 1.04 8.18 -9.97
C GLU A 449 2.47 8.50 -9.47
N ALA A 450 3.24 9.27 -10.24
CA ALA A 450 4.59 9.68 -9.83
C ALA A 450 4.55 10.79 -8.78
N LEU A 451 3.58 11.71 -8.91
CA LEU A 451 3.31 12.72 -7.89
C LEU A 451 2.93 12.06 -6.55
N PHE A 452 2.13 11.00 -6.61
CA PHE A 452 1.74 10.20 -5.47
C PHE A 452 2.93 9.50 -4.80
N ALA A 453 3.81 8.84 -5.58
CA ALA A 453 5.00 8.18 -5.05
C ALA A 453 5.95 9.17 -4.35
N ILE A 454 6.19 10.33 -4.97
CA ILE A 454 7.02 11.40 -4.39
C ILE A 454 6.38 11.96 -3.11
N GLY A 455 5.06 12.21 -3.13
CA GLY A 455 4.32 12.71 -1.97
C GLY A 455 4.27 11.71 -0.81
N ALA A 456 4.12 10.42 -1.09
CA ALA A 456 4.11 9.37 -0.08
C ALA A 456 5.48 9.22 0.61
N VAL A 457 6.57 9.26 -0.16
CA VAL A 457 7.93 9.19 0.40
C VAL A 457 8.25 10.45 1.22
N ALA A 458 7.87 11.63 0.74
CA ALA A 458 8.00 12.88 1.49
C ALA A 458 7.19 12.84 2.80
N GLY A 459 5.96 12.32 2.77
CA GLY A 459 5.12 12.12 3.95
C GLY A 459 5.73 11.13 4.95
N CYS A 460 6.29 10.01 4.49
CA CYS A 460 6.97 9.04 5.35
C CYS A 460 8.23 9.64 6.00
N ALA A 461 9.04 10.38 5.23
CA ALA A 461 10.22 11.06 5.76
C ALA A 461 9.86 12.13 6.80
N LEU A 462 8.77 12.88 6.55
CA LEU A 462 8.22 13.86 7.48
C LEU A 462 7.75 13.20 8.79
N VAL A 463 7.00 12.09 8.69
CA VAL A 463 6.55 11.33 9.87
C VAL A 463 7.74 10.76 10.64
N LEU A 464 8.71 10.15 9.95
CA LEU A 464 9.91 9.60 10.58
C LEU A 464 10.70 10.67 11.33
N ALA A 465 10.86 11.87 10.74
CA ALA A 465 11.52 12.98 11.38
C ALA A 465 10.72 13.46 12.62
N LEU A 466 9.40 13.61 12.52
CA LEU A 466 8.56 13.98 13.65
C LEU A 466 8.59 12.95 14.79
N VAL A 467 8.73 11.65 14.48
CA VAL A 467 8.89 10.56 15.46
C VAL A 467 10.28 10.62 16.10
N ALA A 468 11.34 10.78 15.32
CA ALA A 468 12.72 10.78 15.81
C ALA A 468 13.01 11.95 16.79
N TYR A 469 12.31 13.08 16.66
CA TYR A 469 12.50 14.26 17.50
C TYR A 469 11.29 14.60 18.39
N GLY A 470 10.29 13.72 18.45
CA GLY A 470 8.98 14.00 19.05
C GLY A 470 9.00 14.36 20.54
N GLY A 471 10.01 13.94 21.31
CA GLY A 471 10.06 14.16 22.76
C GLY A 471 10.16 15.63 23.21
N ALA A 472 10.84 16.49 22.45
CA ALA A 472 11.11 17.88 22.87
C ALA A 472 10.02 18.89 22.45
N VAL A 473 9.15 18.52 21.52
CA VAL A 473 8.17 19.41 20.86
C VAL A 473 6.79 18.74 20.73
N ALA A 474 6.52 17.72 21.56
CA ALA A 474 5.35 16.84 21.50
C ALA A 474 3.99 17.57 21.59
N GLY A 475 3.94 18.70 22.29
CA GLY A 475 2.71 19.48 22.54
C GLY A 475 2.41 20.56 21.49
N GLU A 476 3.29 20.76 20.51
CA GLU A 476 3.13 21.80 19.50
C GLU A 476 2.40 21.28 18.25
N SER A 477 1.66 22.18 17.59
CA SER A 477 1.08 21.89 16.27
C SER A 477 2.19 21.70 15.22
N TRP A 478 1.99 20.87 14.19
CA TRP A 478 3.08 20.46 13.29
C TRP A 478 3.84 21.64 12.62
N TRP A 479 3.17 22.76 12.36
CA TRP A 479 3.83 23.99 11.86
C TRP A 479 4.60 24.74 12.96
N ARG A 480 4.13 24.72 14.22
CA ARG A 480 4.89 25.26 15.36
C ARG A 480 6.03 24.35 15.78
N VAL A 481 5.95 23.04 15.56
CA VAL A 481 7.08 22.11 15.73
C VAL A 481 8.26 22.52 14.87
N VAL A 482 8.04 22.92 13.62
CA VAL A 482 9.11 23.39 12.73
C VAL A 482 9.66 24.75 13.16
N LEU A 483 8.79 25.65 13.60
CA LEU A 483 9.15 27.00 14.00
C LEU A 483 9.62 27.11 15.46
N SER A 484 9.53 26.02 16.23
CA SER A 484 9.86 26.00 17.66
C SER A 484 11.36 26.20 17.86
N PRO A 485 11.81 27.07 18.78
CA PRO A 485 13.23 27.24 19.13
C PRO A 485 13.92 25.94 19.55
N LEU A 486 13.13 24.98 20.07
CA LEU A 486 13.59 23.68 20.57
C LEU A 486 13.73 22.62 19.46
N ALA A 487 13.25 22.92 18.25
CA ALA A 487 13.33 21.99 17.13
C ALA A 487 14.73 22.00 16.51
N PRO A 488 15.39 20.83 16.40
CA PRO A 488 16.71 20.74 15.80
C PRO A 488 16.68 21.14 14.32
N ASP A 489 17.74 21.79 13.86
CA ASP A 489 17.80 22.37 12.51
C ASP A 489 17.62 21.32 11.40
N SER A 490 18.06 20.08 11.62
CA SER A 490 17.86 18.93 10.71
C SER A 490 16.37 18.65 10.43
N LEU A 491 15.51 18.79 11.44
CA LEU A 491 14.06 18.66 11.30
C LEU A 491 13.52 19.79 10.43
N ARG A 492 13.91 21.04 10.73
CA ARG A 492 13.47 22.22 9.97
C ARG A 492 13.84 22.12 8.49
N PHE A 493 15.06 21.68 8.20
CA PHE A 493 15.54 21.52 6.84
C PHE A 493 14.85 20.37 6.10
N THR A 494 14.61 19.23 6.76
CA THR A 494 13.90 18.09 6.14
C THR A 494 12.46 18.45 5.80
N VAL A 495 11.79 19.19 6.69
CA VAL A 495 10.43 19.70 6.46
C VAL A 495 10.43 20.76 5.36
N GLY A 496 11.36 21.72 5.40
CA GLY A 496 11.50 22.75 4.37
C GLY A 496 11.78 22.17 2.98
N LEU A 497 12.68 21.19 2.88
CA LEU A 497 13.01 20.54 1.63
C LEU A 497 11.83 19.70 1.10
N SER A 498 11.15 18.94 1.97
CA SER A 498 9.94 18.19 1.61
C SER A 498 8.82 19.11 1.13
N ALA A 499 8.63 20.25 1.79
CA ALA A 499 7.68 21.27 1.40
C ALA A 499 8.04 21.88 0.03
N VAL A 500 9.33 22.22 -0.21
CA VAL A 500 9.80 22.74 -1.50
C VAL A 500 9.61 21.71 -2.62
N LEU A 501 9.90 20.43 -2.37
CA LEU A 501 9.69 19.37 -3.37
C LEU A 501 8.21 19.19 -3.70
N LEU A 502 7.34 19.20 -2.69
CA LEU A 502 5.88 19.19 -2.88
C LEU A 502 5.40 20.45 -3.63
N LEU A 503 5.98 21.62 -3.37
CA LEU A 503 5.65 22.86 -4.05
C LEU A 503 6.12 22.86 -5.51
N VAL A 504 7.33 22.36 -5.79
CA VAL A 504 7.84 22.18 -7.16
C VAL A 504 7.00 21.15 -7.91
N ALA A 505 6.62 20.06 -7.25
CA ALA A 505 5.73 19.04 -7.80
C ALA A 505 4.34 19.63 -8.13
N LEU A 506 3.78 20.44 -7.23
CA LEU A 506 2.51 21.14 -7.40
C LEU A 506 2.56 22.20 -8.51
N VAL A 507 3.61 23.03 -8.54
CA VAL A 507 3.81 24.06 -9.58
C VAL A 507 3.99 23.41 -10.95
N ARG A 508 4.65 22.24 -11.03
CA ARG A 508 4.77 21.48 -12.28
C ARG A 508 3.47 20.78 -12.69
N LEU A 509 2.64 20.35 -11.74
CA LEU A 509 1.31 19.84 -12.01
C LEU A 509 0.40 20.94 -12.62
N LEU A 510 0.56 22.18 -12.15
CA LEU A 510 -0.23 23.33 -12.57
C LEU A 510 0.31 24.02 -13.84
N ARG A 511 1.54 23.72 -14.29
CA ARG A 511 2.10 24.29 -15.51
C ARG A 511 1.56 23.55 -16.75
N PRO A 512 0.80 24.22 -17.63
CA PRO A 512 0.40 23.62 -18.89
C PRO A 512 1.64 23.42 -19.79
N ALA A 513 2.01 22.16 -20.02
CA ALA A 513 2.98 21.82 -21.06
C ALA A 513 2.44 22.31 -22.42
N ARG A 514 3.20 23.10 -23.16
CA ARG A 514 2.76 23.66 -24.45
C ARG A 514 3.12 22.69 -25.58
N PHE A 515 2.31 21.65 -25.76
CA PHE A 515 2.43 20.74 -26.91
C PHE A 515 1.06 20.59 -27.55
N ALA A 516 0.77 21.44 -28.53
CA ALA A 516 -0.38 21.31 -29.42
C ALA A 516 0.06 20.55 -30.69
N PRO A 517 -0.74 19.59 -31.20
CA PRO A 517 -0.50 19.01 -32.51
C PRO A 517 -0.51 20.11 -33.57
N VAL A 518 0.39 20.02 -34.55
CA VAL A 518 0.42 20.96 -35.68
C VAL A 518 -0.80 20.65 -36.54
N PRO A 519 -1.66 21.63 -36.88
CA PRO A 519 -2.78 21.40 -37.78
C PRO A 519 -2.27 20.87 -39.12
N TYR A 520 -3.00 19.93 -39.72
CA TYR A 520 -2.61 19.33 -40.99
C TYR A 520 -2.99 20.25 -42.16
N ASP A 521 -2.20 21.30 -42.37
CA ASP A 521 -2.35 22.23 -43.47
C ASP A 521 -1.48 21.85 -44.69
N ALA A 522 -1.62 22.58 -45.79
CA ALA A 522 -0.86 22.34 -47.02
C ALA A 522 0.66 22.51 -46.81
N GLU A 523 1.09 23.22 -45.77
CA GLU A 523 2.49 23.38 -45.41
C GLU A 523 3.02 22.16 -44.65
N ALA A 524 2.31 21.69 -43.63
CA ALA A 524 2.61 20.47 -42.88
C ALA A 524 2.65 19.25 -43.80
N ARG A 525 1.71 19.15 -44.75
CA ARG A 525 1.70 18.08 -45.76
C ARG A 525 2.93 18.12 -46.66
N ARG A 526 3.33 19.31 -47.15
CA ARG A 526 4.55 19.49 -47.95
C ARG A 526 5.80 19.13 -47.16
N ARG A 527 5.86 19.52 -45.88
CA ARG A 527 6.99 19.23 -44.99
C ARG A 527 7.12 17.74 -44.70
N LEU A 528 6.01 17.03 -44.45
CA LEU A 528 6.01 15.58 -44.26
C LEU A 528 6.42 14.83 -45.54
N ALA A 529 5.93 15.27 -46.70
CA ALA A 529 6.33 14.70 -47.99
C ALA A 529 7.83 14.90 -48.25
N ALA A 530 8.39 16.07 -47.92
CA ALA A 530 9.81 16.35 -48.05
C ALA A 530 10.69 15.47 -47.13
N LEU A 531 10.16 15.04 -45.99
CA LEU A 531 10.82 14.10 -45.07
C LEU A 531 10.65 12.63 -45.48
N GLY A 532 9.85 12.35 -46.52
CA GLY A 532 9.54 10.99 -46.98
C GLY A 532 8.43 10.29 -46.19
N ALA A 533 7.73 11.00 -45.29
CA ALA A 533 6.66 10.44 -44.46
C ALA A 533 5.36 10.23 -45.24
N LEU A 534 4.49 9.34 -44.75
CA LEU A 534 3.19 9.11 -45.36
C LEU A 534 2.30 10.34 -45.16
N ALA A 535 1.99 11.04 -46.26
CA ALA A 535 1.29 12.32 -46.27
C ALA A 535 -0.05 12.20 -47.02
N PRO A 536 -1.11 11.68 -46.36
CA PRO A 536 -2.41 11.45 -46.99
C PRO A 536 -3.08 12.75 -47.44
N ALA A 537 -4.12 12.64 -48.27
CA ALA A 537 -4.91 13.79 -48.71
C ALA A 537 -5.58 14.52 -47.53
N GLU A 538 -6.10 13.76 -46.57
CA GLU A 538 -6.75 14.24 -45.36
C GLU A 538 -6.13 13.58 -44.13
N ALA A 539 -5.85 14.38 -43.10
CA ALA A 539 -5.48 13.92 -41.77
C ALA A 539 -5.89 14.93 -40.71
N ASP A 540 -6.01 14.49 -39.46
CA ASP A 540 -6.47 15.32 -38.34
C ASP A 540 -5.32 16.14 -37.70
N GLY A 541 -4.07 15.82 -38.02
CA GLY A 541 -2.90 16.57 -37.55
C GLY A 541 -1.57 15.94 -37.99
N ALA A 542 -0.48 16.68 -37.72
CA ALA A 542 0.89 16.22 -37.89
C ALA A 542 1.68 16.34 -36.58
N VAL A 543 2.62 15.42 -36.39
CA VAL A 543 3.61 15.48 -35.30
C VAL A 543 5.01 15.49 -35.90
N PHE A 544 5.81 16.45 -35.44
CA PHE A 544 7.23 16.55 -35.76
C PHE A 544 8.07 16.32 -34.51
N GLY A 545 9.27 15.77 -34.69
CA GLY A 545 10.27 15.62 -33.64
C GLY A 545 10.68 16.96 -33.03
N GLU A 546 11.41 16.94 -31.93
CA GLU A 546 11.85 18.16 -31.23
C GLU A 546 12.68 19.09 -32.12
N GLN A 547 13.45 18.54 -33.06
CA GLN A 547 14.27 19.32 -34.00
C GLN A 547 13.52 19.64 -35.30
N GLY A 548 12.32 19.09 -35.49
CA GLY A 548 11.49 19.30 -36.67
C GLY A 548 12.05 18.67 -37.96
N ARG A 549 12.97 17.71 -37.82
CA ARG A 549 13.69 17.00 -38.89
C ARG A 549 13.17 15.58 -39.11
N ALA A 550 12.20 15.13 -38.32
CA ALA A 550 11.39 13.96 -38.59
C ALA A 550 9.92 14.21 -38.24
N GLY A 551 8.99 13.48 -38.86
CA GLY A 551 7.58 13.60 -38.55
C GLY A 551 6.68 12.59 -39.24
N PHE A 552 5.40 12.59 -38.85
CA PHE A 552 4.33 11.78 -39.45
C PHE A 552 2.96 12.43 -39.27
N ALA A 553 1.99 12.00 -40.08
CA ALA A 553 0.58 12.41 -39.97
C ALA A 553 -0.21 11.45 -39.06
N PHE A 554 -1.27 11.93 -38.42
CA PHE A 554 -2.14 11.09 -37.59
C PHE A 554 -3.64 11.37 -37.81
N LEU A 555 -4.45 10.38 -37.48
CA LEU A 555 -5.92 10.43 -37.51
C LEU A 555 -6.47 10.33 -36.09
N LYS A 556 -7.54 11.06 -35.80
CA LYS A 556 -8.28 10.99 -34.53
C LYS A 556 -9.46 10.04 -34.73
N ARG A 557 -9.49 8.97 -33.94
CA ARG A 557 -10.63 8.05 -33.83
C ARG A 557 -11.12 8.04 -32.38
N ASP A 558 -12.33 7.52 -32.16
CA ASP A 558 -12.91 7.50 -30.82
C ASP A 558 -12.06 6.67 -29.85
N GLY A 559 -11.46 7.35 -28.88
CA GLY A 559 -10.61 6.75 -27.85
C GLY A 559 -9.19 6.37 -28.29
N VAL A 560 -8.86 6.44 -29.59
CA VAL A 560 -7.52 6.09 -30.12
C VAL A 560 -7.08 7.09 -31.19
N TRP A 561 -5.85 7.57 -31.11
CA TRP A 561 -5.25 8.36 -32.20
C TRP A 561 -4.24 7.51 -32.97
N LEU A 562 -4.40 7.48 -34.29
CA LEU A 562 -3.68 6.57 -35.18
C LEU A 562 -2.61 7.32 -35.99
N GLY A 563 -1.34 7.10 -35.65
CA GLY A 563 -0.20 7.51 -36.47
C GLY A 563 -0.11 6.71 -37.77
N LEU A 564 0.17 7.40 -38.86
CA LEU A 564 0.23 6.79 -40.20
C LEU A 564 1.69 6.57 -40.62
N GLY A 565 2.10 5.29 -40.62
CA GLY A 565 3.46 4.87 -40.93
C GLY A 565 4.47 5.18 -39.83
N ASP A 566 5.73 4.87 -40.12
CA ASP A 566 6.86 5.32 -39.30
C ASP A 566 7.12 6.82 -39.50
N PRO A 567 7.58 7.55 -38.46
CA PRO A 567 8.17 8.86 -38.65
C PRO A 567 9.37 8.78 -39.60
N MET A 568 9.39 9.61 -40.63
CA MET A 568 10.49 9.69 -41.60
C MET A 568 11.27 10.99 -41.43
N GLY A 569 12.56 10.97 -41.79
CA GLY A 569 13.51 12.07 -41.54
C GLY A 569 14.80 11.60 -40.85
N GLU A 570 15.46 12.48 -40.09
CA GLU A 570 16.69 12.16 -39.35
C GLU A 570 16.43 11.10 -38.25
N GLU A 571 17.23 10.03 -38.22
CA GLU A 571 17.00 8.83 -37.39
C GLU A 571 16.78 9.14 -35.90
N ARG A 572 17.57 10.06 -35.32
CA ARG A 572 17.45 10.48 -33.91
C ARG A 572 16.15 11.24 -33.63
N ASP A 573 15.66 12.02 -34.59
CA ASP A 573 14.44 12.83 -34.43
C ASP A 573 13.16 12.00 -34.66
N ARG A 574 13.26 10.86 -35.37
CA ARG A 574 12.15 9.90 -35.54
C ARG A 574 11.65 9.38 -34.18
N VAL A 575 12.59 9.01 -33.32
CA VAL A 575 12.30 8.52 -31.96
C VAL A 575 11.62 9.61 -31.13
N SER A 576 12.10 10.84 -31.23
CA SER A 576 11.50 12.00 -30.56
C SER A 576 10.05 12.22 -30.98
N ALA A 577 9.74 12.10 -32.28
CA ALA A 577 8.38 12.24 -32.81
C ALA A 577 7.41 11.17 -32.24
N VAL A 578 7.84 9.92 -32.10
CA VAL A 578 7.03 8.83 -31.52
C VAL A 578 6.68 9.11 -30.06
N TRP A 579 7.67 9.48 -29.25
CA TRP A 579 7.46 9.81 -27.84
C TRP A 579 6.54 11.02 -27.66
N ARG A 580 6.71 12.04 -28.51
CA ARG A 580 5.88 13.25 -28.49
C ARG A 580 4.43 12.95 -28.81
N PHE A 581 4.16 12.05 -29.76
CA PHE A 581 2.80 11.63 -30.07
C PHE A 581 2.14 10.86 -28.93
N ARG A 582 2.88 9.96 -28.27
CA ARG A 582 2.40 9.27 -27.06
C ARG A 582 2.05 10.27 -25.95
N ASP A 583 2.91 11.26 -25.70
CA ASP A 583 2.66 12.31 -24.70
C ASP A 583 1.40 13.15 -25.04
N ILE A 584 1.16 13.42 -26.33
CA ILE A 584 -0.05 14.10 -26.80
C ILE A 584 -1.32 13.24 -26.56
N CYS A 585 -1.26 11.95 -26.88
CA CYS A 585 -2.38 11.02 -26.70
C CYS A 585 -2.72 10.82 -25.22
N GLU A 586 -1.72 10.62 -24.37
CA GLU A 586 -1.88 10.44 -22.91
C GLU A 586 -2.62 11.64 -22.29
N ARG A 587 -2.36 12.86 -22.79
CA ARG A 587 -3.03 14.08 -22.32
C ARG A 587 -4.45 14.25 -22.83
N ALA A 588 -4.72 13.82 -24.06
CA ALA A 588 -6.07 13.78 -24.61
C ALA A 588 -6.92 12.65 -23.99
N GLY A 589 -6.32 11.79 -23.16
CA GLY A 589 -7.00 10.66 -22.54
C GLY A 589 -7.35 9.56 -23.54
N VAL A 590 -6.60 9.48 -24.64
CA VAL A 590 -6.76 8.53 -25.74
C VAL A 590 -5.52 7.65 -25.85
N ASP A 591 -5.70 6.43 -26.33
CA ASP A 591 -4.58 5.50 -26.52
C ASP A 591 -3.87 5.81 -27.86
N PRO A 592 -2.51 5.76 -27.93
CA PRO A 592 -1.79 5.90 -29.19
C PRO A 592 -1.74 4.57 -29.95
N ALA A 593 -1.87 4.62 -31.27
CA ALA A 593 -1.63 3.49 -32.16
C ALA A 593 -0.85 3.93 -33.41
N PHE A 594 -0.15 3.00 -34.07
CA PHE A 594 0.56 3.26 -35.33
C PHE A 594 0.26 2.19 -36.38
N TRP A 595 -0.11 2.61 -37.57
CA TRP A 595 -0.48 1.75 -38.69
C TRP A 595 0.59 1.70 -39.78
N ARG A 596 0.86 0.50 -40.32
CA ARG A 596 1.86 0.26 -41.40
C ARG A 596 3.30 0.64 -41.03
N VAL A 597 3.70 0.38 -39.80
CA VAL A 597 5.09 0.57 -39.35
C VAL A 597 5.99 -0.57 -39.81
N GLY A 598 7.25 -0.27 -40.07
CA GLY A 598 8.31 -1.21 -40.42
C GLY A 598 9.01 -1.81 -39.19
N PRO A 599 9.99 -2.70 -39.42
CA PRO A 599 10.69 -3.40 -38.34
C PRO A 599 11.64 -2.50 -37.53
N ASP A 600 12.11 -1.38 -38.09
CA ASP A 600 13.20 -0.58 -37.54
C ASP A 600 12.88 0.08 -36.19
N LEU A 601 11.61 0.46 -35.96
CA LEU A 601 11.16 1.17 -34.76
C LEU A 601 10.38 0.29 -33.78
N LEU A 602 10.27 -1.03 -34.02
CA LEU A 602 9.49 -1.94 -33.17
C LEU A 602 9.92 -1.91 -31.71
N ARG A 603 11.22 -1.79 -31.46
CA ARG A 603 11.76 -1.64 -30.09
C ARG A 603 11.28 -0.35 -29.42
N VAL A 604 11.21 0.75 -30.16
CA VAL A 604 10.75 2.05 -29.66
C VAL A 604 9.25 2.02 -29.36
N TYR A 605 8.46 1.36 -30.22
CA TYR A 605 7.04 1.13 -29.97
C TYR A 605 6.81 0.28 -28.71
N GLY A 606 7.61 -0.77 -28.51
CA GLY A 606 7.61 -1.55 -27.27
C GLY A 606 7.98 -0.72 -26.03
N ASP A 607 8.97 0.17 -26.14
CA ASP A 607 9.41 1.05 -25.05
C ASP A 607 8.33 2.05 -24.60
N ILE A 608 7.40 2.44 -25.47
CA ILE A 608 6.23 3.29 -25.12
C ILE A 608 4.99 2.47 -24.71
N GLY A 609 5.11 1.14 -24.64
CA GLY A 609 4.04 0.24 -24.19
C GLY A 609 3.05 -0.17 -25.27
N LEU A 610 3.45 -0.14 -26.55
CA LEU A 610 2.66 -0.66 -27.67
C LEU A 610 3.15 -2.04 -28.10
N THR A 611 2.21 -2.89 -28.48
CA THR A 611 2.46 -4.24 -29.01
C THR A 611 2.31 -4.21 -30.52
N ALA A 612 3.30 -4.75 -31.23
CA ALA A 612 3.31 -4.81 -32.68
C ALA A 612 2.68 -6.11 -33.19
N PHE A 613 1.56 -5.99 -33.91
CA PHE A 613 0.87 -7.09 -34.56
C PHE A 613 1.20 -7.12 -36.06
N PRO A 614 1.64 -8.25 -36.62
CA PRO A 614 1.94 -8.32 -38.05
C PRO A 614 0.66 -8.14 -38.88
N ILE A 615 0.71 -7.24 -39.85
CA ILE A 615 -0.34 -7.07 -40.88
C ILE A 615 0.14 -7.83 -42.13
N LEU A 616 -0.52 -8.93 -42.45
CA LEU A 616 -0.30 -9.65 -43.70
C LEU A 616 -1.03 -8.91 -44.82
N THR A 617 -0.29 -8.26 -45.72
CA THR A 617 -0.86 -7.67 -46.94
C THR A 617 -0.50 -8.54 -48.15
N PRO A 618 -1.43 -8.80 -49.08
CA PRO A 618 -1.16 -9.65 -50.26
C PRO A 618 -0.09 -9.10 -51.21
N GLU A 619 0.19 -7.78 -51.18
CA GLU A 619 0.99 -7.10 -52.21
C GLU A 619 2.40 -6.64 -51.80
N SER A 620 2.87 -6.83 -50.55
CA SER A 620 4.15 -6.20 -50.12
C SER A 620 5.27 -7.18 -49.76
N ARG A 621 6.44 -6.99 -50.40
CA ARG A 621 7.72 -7.69 -50.16
C ARG A 621 8.36 -7.41 -48.77
N GLY A 622 7.59 -7.03 -47.75
CA GLY A 622 8.11 -6.71 -46.42
C GLY A 622 7.05 -6.75 -45.33
N LEU A 623 7.43 -7.31 -44.17
CA LEU A 623 6.57 -7.40 -42.97
C LEU A 623 6.25 -5.99 -42.46
N ARG A 624 4.96 -5.64 -42.39
CA ARG A 624 4.47 -4.41 -41.75
C ARG A 624 3.66 -4.74 -40.50
N TYR A 625 3.63 -3.81 -39.56
CA TYR A 625 2.99 -4.03 -38.26
C TYR A 625 1.94 -2.94 -37.93
N LEU A 626 0.98 -3.32 -37.09
CA LEU A 626 0.10 -2.43 -36.33
C LEU A 626 0.62 -2.38 -34.89
N ALA A 627 1.10 -1.23 -34.42
CA ALA A 627 1.50 -1.07 -33.02
C ALA A 627 0.33 -0.47 -32.22
N CYS A 628 -0.25 -1.21 -31.27
CA CYS A 628 -1.35 -0.74 -30.41
C CYS A 628 -1.31 -1.37 -29.01
N ARG A 629 -2.13 -0.89 -28.05
CA ARG A 629 -2.23 -1.50 -26.71
C ARG A 629 -3.01 -2.81 -26.75
N ALA A 630 -2.35 -3.90 -26.35
CA ALA A 630 -2.88 -5.27 -26.49
C ALA A 630 -4.19 -5.54 -25.72
N GLU A 631 -4.45 -4.86 -24.59
CA GLU A 631 -5.59 -5.18 -23.70
C GLU A 631 -6.95 -4.63 -24.16
N ARG A 632 -7.01 -3.66 -25.09
CA ARG A 632 -8.25 -2.92 -25.39
C ARG A 632 -8.59 -2.75 -26.86
N ASP A 633 -7.59 -2.72 -27.75
CA ASP A 633 -7.79 -2.00 -29.01
C ASP A 633 -7.72 -2.86 -30.28
N LEU A 634 -7.31 -4.14 -30.24
CA LEU A 634 -7.15 -4.92 -31.46
C LEU A 634 -8.47 -5.13 -32.25
N GLU A 635 -9.55 -5.50 -31.55
CA GLU A 635 -10.87 -5.72 -32.17
C GLU A 635 -11.56 -4.40 -32.53
N ARG A 636 -11.39 -3.35 -31.72
CA ARG A 636 -11.94 -2.00 -32.01
C ARG A 636 -11.24 -1.31 -33.16
N LEU A 637 -9.92 -1.44 -33.26
CA LEU A 637 -9.14 -0.78 -34.30
C LEU A 637 -9.31 -1.43 -35.66
N ARG A 638 -9.47 -2.76 -35.74
CA ARG A 638 -9.67 -3.46 -37.02
C ARG A 638 -10.80 -2.87 -37.86
N ALA A 639 -11.89 -2.41 -37.24
CA ALA A 639 -13.03 -1.80 -37.93
C ALA A 639 -12.84 -0.30 -38.29
N LEU A 640 -11.82 0.34 -37.74
CA LEU A 640 -11.54 1.79 -37.87
C LEU A 640 -10.26 2.08 -38.68
N LEU A 641 -9.60 1.04 -39.20
CA LEU A 641 -8.46 1.18 -40.10
C LEU A 641 -8.93 1.79 -41.42
N PRO A 642 -8.13 2.68 -42.06
CA PRO A 642 -8.46 3.23 -43.37
C PRO A 642 -8.71 2.12 -44.39
N GLU A 643 -9.76 2.23 -45.22
CA GLU A 643 -9.96 1.33 -46.36
C GLU A 643 -8.78 1.43 -47.33
N GLU A 644 -8.35 0.27 -47.85
CA GLU A 644 -7.25 0.20 -48.82
C GLU A 644 -7.64 0.93 -50.12
N PRO A 645 -6.73 1.71 -50.73
CA PRO A 645 -6.98 2.22 -52.07
C PRO A 645 -7.11 1.05 -53.04
N VAL A 646 -8.31 0.89 -53.63
CA VAL A 646 -8.61 -0.11 -54.66
C VAL A 646 -7.60 0.04 -55.81
N PRO A 647 -6.83 -1.01 -56.16
CA PRO A 647 -5.93 -0.94 -57.31
C PRO A 647 -6.76 -0.80 -58.59
N ALA A 648 -6.42 0.18 -59.42
CA ALA A 648 -7.04 0.38 -60.72
C ALA A 648 -6.96 -0.94 -61.54
N PRO A 649 -8.04 -1.35 -62.24
CA PRO A 649 -8.06 -2.61 -62.96
C PRO A 649 -6.95 -2.66 -64.00
N ARG A 650 -6.09 -3.68 -63.90
CA ARG A 650 -5.04 -3.99 -64.88
C ARG A 650 -5.68 -4.08 -66.27
N ARG A 651 -5.27 -3.20 -67.20
CA ARG A 651 -5.55 -3.39 -68.63
C ARG A 651 -5.01 -4.76 -69.03
N ALA A 652 -5.91 -5.65 -69.45
CA ALA A 652 -5.56 -6.93 -70.04
C ALA A 652 -4.63 -6.68 -71.24
N ARG A 653 -3.40 -7.19 -71.17
CA ARG A 653 -2.58 -7.35 -72.39
C ARG A 653 -3.28 -8.43 -73.21
N ALA A 654 -3.80 -8.01 -74.37
CA ALA A 654 -4.32 -8.89 -75.40
C ALA A 654 -3.24 -9.91 -75.80
N ALA A 655 -3.65 -11.16 -75.96
CA ALA A 655 -2.84 -12.22 -76.55
C ALA A 655 -2.72 -11.98 -78.06
N ALA A 656 -1.48 -11.85 -78.54
CA ALA A 656 -0.99 -12.28 -79.85
C ALA A 656 0.54 -12.31 -79.78
#